data_AF-A0A2T9YFZ7-F1
#
_entry.id   AF-A0A2T9YFZ7-F1
#
_cell.length_a   1.000
_cell.length_b   1.000
_cell.length_c   1.000
_cell.angle_alpha   90.00
_cell.angle_beta   90.00
_cell.angle_gamma   90.00
#
_symmetry.space_group_name_H-M   'P 1'
#
loop_
_entity.id
_entity.type
_entity.pdbx_description
1 polymer ?
#
loop_
_entity_poly.entity_id
_entity_poly.type
_entity_poly.pdbx_seq_one_letter_code
_entity_poly.pdbx_strand_id
1 'polypeptide(L)'
;MIASLHQAGQFEDEKASKNREIVLGQLDKVVQEFVYKASLKHGFSESMAKECKGKIYTFGSYRLGVHNTGADIDTLCVVPAHVTRDYFFGIMASLLAARPDVKELTPVPEAYVPVIKMEFSGVPIDLTFASLNFPSIPADLELLDTKILRNLDEQCIRSINGSRVTDEILRLVPNIRAFRDALRCIKYWAKKRGVYSNSLGFLGGVAWAMLVARVCQLYPNAVAGAIIVRFFRIMYQWNWPQPVLLKPIEEGPLRAKVWNPKLYIQDRAHRMPIITPAYPSMCATHNVSKSTLVIMTSEFRRGIDVLDKILDGTGSWSDLFVDSDFFFRYKHYLQVQTSSIGLDSHHKLTGLVESRLRHLVMKLENIEHIVLCHPSIDSIDQVYECKSKEIASQISEGQMPNIPRSTSPISVQSLPYSQNSSTKGESSEPTVELNSTVFFIGLMIAKKPSGQIGNRKIDLSWPAQEFLIMIKQFESWDPEKMFINIKFFKNSELPLYVFKDGINRYNFVSAPSKASKQSLALDKSEKEPTSSPLVKKSKLLNISNNPESVSSPVSSIEPTIDLQPSIQEFTSQNNNLDSSVNFTSNNIGVNSLNNSISHQDTPIAASDISPLLIASQTNTISNGIPGIKIKAQSEKPELNGSQPDTSLSVIVNSVSNNTSNTLLTSIQSYELASQNKPSFMSKARIPGFPPRPPPGGIKLRLAGSQNQ
;
A
#
# COMPACT_ATOMS: atom_id res chain seq x y z
N MET A 1 -23.15 3.86 -3.38
CA MET A 1 -21.96 3.05 -3.71
C MET A 1 -21.52 3.30 -5.15
N ILE A 2 -22.01 2.58 -6.17
CA ILE A 2 -21.52 2.70 -7.57
C ILE A 2 -21.56 4.14 -8.10
N ALA A 3 -22.70 4.84 -7.98
CA ALA A 3 -22.81 6.25 -8.40
C ALA A 3 -21.75 7.16 -7.73
N SER A 4 -21.48 6.94 -6.45
CA SER A 4 -20.46 7.66 -5.67
C SER A 4 -19.03 7.37 -6.14
N LEU A 5 -18.79 6.19 -6.73
CA LEU A 5 -17.51 5.83 -7.34
C LEU A 5 -17.36 6.42 -8.76
N HIS A 6 -18.43 6.56 -9.53
CA HIS A 6 -18.42 7.34 -10.79
C HIS A 6 -18.17 8.83 -10.52
N GLN A 7 -18.87 9.44 -9.56
CA GLN A 7 -18.63 10.82 -9.11
C GLN A 7 -17.19 11.05 -8.61
N ALA A 8 -16.52 9.99 -8.15
CA ALA A 8 -15.13 10.01 -7.72
C ALA A 8 -14.11 9.60 -8.81
N GLY A 9 -14.50 9.45 -10.07
CA GLY A 9 -13.60 9.08 -11.17
C GLY A 9 -12.95 7.70 -11.04
N GLN A 10 -13.59 6.76 -10.33
CA GLN A 10 -13.06 5.40 -10.11
C GLN A 10 -13.45 4.39 -11.21
N PHE A 11 -13.99 4.89 -12.32
CA PHE A 11 -14.22 4.16 -13.56
C PHE A 11 -13.63 4.97 -14.71
N GLU A 12 -12.89 4.31 -15.58
CA GLU A 12 -12.35 4.88 -16.81
C GLU A 12 -13.43 4.93 -17.91
N ASP A 13 -13.32 5.88 -18.84
CA ASP A 13 -14.24 5.98 -19.97
C ASP A 13 -13.92 4.97 -21.10
N GLU A 14 -14.90 4.71 -21.97
CA GLU A 14 -14.73 3.74 -23.06
C GLU A 14 -13.65 4.11 -24.07
N LYS A 15 -13.39 5.41 -24.30
CA LYS A 15 -12.41 5.86 -25.29
C LYS A 15 -10.99 5.62 -24.77
N ALA A 16 -10.75 5.91 -23.50
CA ALA A 16 -9.52 5.54 -22.81
C ALA A 16 -9.31 4.02 -22.77
N SER A 17 -10.34 3.24 -22.43
CA SER A 17 -10.27 1.76 -22.46
C SER A 17 -9.90 1.22 -23.84
N LYS A 18 -10.55 1.71 -24.91
CA LYS A 18 -10.24 1.33 -26.30
C LYS A 18 -8.82 1.78 -26.72
N ASN A 19 -8.34 2.93 -26.24
CA ASN A 19 -6.96 3.37 -26.48
C ASN A 19 -5.94 2.40 -25.84
N ARG A 20 -6.19 1.93 -24.61
CA ARG A 20 -5.32 0.93 -23.94
C ARG A 20 -5.24 -0.39 -24.72
N GLU A 21 -6.36 -0.86 -25.26
CA GLU A 21 -6.40 -2.06 -26.11
C GLU A 21 -5.59 -1.88 -27.41
N ILE A 22 -5.73 -0.73 -28.08
CA ILE A 22 -4.94 -0.38 -29.27
C ILE A 22 -3.44 -0.33 -28.94
N VAL A 23 -3.06 0.34 -27.86
CA VAL A 23 -1.66 0.48 -27.44
C VAL A 23 -1.04 -0.87 -27.06
N LEU A 24 -1.78 -1.76 -26.38
CA LEU A 24 -1.32 -3.14 -26.12
C LEU A 24 -1.13 -3.92 -27.44
N GLY A 25 -2.03 -3.75 -28.41
CA GLY A 25 -1.90 -4.33 -29.76
C GLY A 25 -0.77 -3.73 -30.61
N GLN A 26 -0.31 -2.51 -30.30
CA GLN A 26 0.91 -1.91 -30.85
C GLN A 26 2.16 -2.46 -30.15
N LEU A 27 2.13 -2.56 -28.82
CA LEU A 27 3.23 -3.04 -28.00
C LEU A 27 3.58 -4.52 -28.26
N ASP A 28 2.58 -5.39 -28.47
CA ASP A 28 2.87 -6.78 -28.85
C ASP A 28 3.63 -6.87 -30.17
N LYS A 29 3.29 -6.04 -31.17
CA LYS A 29 4.04 -5.98 -32.44
C LYS A 29 5.50 -5.57 -32.24
N VAL A 30 5.76 -4.61 -31.34
CA VAL A 30 7.12 -4.23 -30.94
C VAL A 30 7.83 -5.38 -30.21
N VAL A 31 7.13 -6.19 -29.41
CA VAL A 31 7.67 -7.41 -28.81
C VAL A 31 8.02 -8.48 -29.86
N GLN A 32 7.20 -8.68 -30.89
CA GLN A 32 7.52 -9.60 -31.99
C GLN A 32 8.76 -9.12 -32.77
N GLU A 33 8.86 -7.82 -33.08
CA GLU A 33 10.02 -7.24 -33.75
C GLU A 33 11.30 -7.31 -32.89
N PHE A 34 11.15 -7.10 -31.58
CA PHE A 34 12.22 -7.26 -30.60
C PHE A 34 12.75 -8.69 -30.57
N VAL A 35 11.88 -9.70 -30.45
CA VAL A 35 12.31 -11.11 -30.44
C VAL A 35 12.94 -11.52 -31.78
N TYR A 36 12.44 -11.02 -32.92
CA TYR A 36 13.06 -11.22 -34.22
C TYR A 36 14.50 -10.65 -34.26
N LYS A 37 14.68 -9.37 -33.92
CA LYS A 37 15.99 -8.69 -33.93
C LYS A 37 16.96 -9.28 -32.90
N ALA A 38 16.47 -9.70 -31.73
CA ALA A 38 17.24 -10.42 -30.73
C ALA A 38 17.72 -11.80 -31.22
N SER A 39 16.85 -12.56 -31.90
CA SER A 39 17.18 -13.87 -32.47
C SER A 39 18.23 -13.78 -33.57
N LEU A 40 18.13 -12.78 -34.46
CA LEU A 40 19.17 -12.48 -35.44
C LEU A 40 20.50 -12.11 -34.77
N LYS A 41 20.47 -11.27 -33.72
CA LYS A 41 21.69 -10.88 -32.97
C LYS A 41 22.34 -12.07 -32.22
N HIS A 42 21.55 -13.07 -31.86
CA HIS A 42 22.02 -14.33 -31.29
C HIS A 42 22.62 -15.29 -32.35
N GLY A 43 22.47 -14.99 -33.64
CA GLY A 43 23.03 -15.79 -34.75
C GLY A 43 22.05 -16.78 -35.39
N PHE A 44 20.74 -16.69 -35.12
CA PHE A 44 19.75 -17.51 -35.82
C PHE A 44 19.53 -17.02 -37.26
N SER A 45 19.16 -17.95 -38.15
CA SER A 45 18.75 -17.63 -39.52
C SER A 45 17.42 -16.85 -39.53
N GLU A 46 17.12 -16.15 -40.63
CA GLU A 46 15.86 -15.40 -40.74
C GLU A 46 14.60 -16.27 -40.56
N SER A 47 14.62 -17.55 -40.97
CA SER A 47 13.46 -18.44 -40.78
C SER A 47 13.25 -18.73 -39.30
N MET A 48 14.30 -19.21 -38.62
CA MET A 48 14.27 -19.49 -37.18
C MET A 48 13.91 -18.24 -36.37
N ALA A 49 14.45 -17.09 -36.74
CA ALA A 49 14.12 -15.82 -36.10
C ALA A 49 12.65 -15.41 -36.32
N LYS A 50 12.04 -15.72 -37.48
CA LYS A 50 10.60 -15.51 -37.75
C LYS A 50 9.71 -16.47 -36.97
N GLU A 51 10.20 -17.67 -36.65
CA GLU A 51 9.52 -18.68 -35.83
C GLU A 51 9.63 -18.41 -34.32
N CYS A 52 10.68 -17.69 -33.88
CA CYS A 52 10.82 -17.20 -32.52
C CYS A 52 9.78 -16.09 -32.22
N LYS A 53 8.84 -16.36 -31.31
CA LYS A 53 7.80 -15.40 -30.88
C LYS A 53 8.03 -14.93 -29.45
N GLY A 54 7.56 -13.71 -29.16
CA GLY A 54 7.31 -13.22 -27.80
C GLY A 54 5.81 -13.11 -27.52
N LYS A 55 5.43 -12.73 -26.30
CA LYS A 55 4.03 -12.49 -25.93
C LYS A 55 3.96 -11.51 -24.76
N ILE A 56 3.04 -10.54 -24.82
CA ILE A 56 2.74 -9.69 -23.66
C ILE A 56 1.68 -10.29 -22.75
N TYR A 57 1.82 -10.05 -21.44
CA TYR A 57 0.80 -10.33 -20.43
C TYR A 57 0.61 -9.09 -19.56
N THR A 58 -0.63 -8.65 -19.38
CA THR A 58 -0.93 -7.57 -18.41
C THR A 58 -1.18 -8.15 -17.03
N PHE A 59 -0.82 -7.40 -15.99
CA PHE A 59 -1.06 -7.79 -14.60
C PHE A 59 -1.61 -6.63 -13.77
N GLY A 60 -1.53 -6.75 -12.45
CA GLY A 60 -1.79 -5.66 -11.51
C GLY A 60 -3.17 -5.02 -11.70
N SER A 61 -3.22 -3.68 -11.71
CA SER A 61 -4.50 -2.99 -11.53
C SER A 61 -5.42 -3.03 -12.76
N TYR A 62 -4.82 -3.02 -13.95
CA TYR A 62 -5.50 -3.11 -15.24
C TYR A 62 -6.06 -4.51 -15.49
N ARG A 63 -5.24 -5.57 -15.34
CA ARG A 63 -5.67 -6.98 -15.52
C ARG A 63 -6.76 -7.40 -14.52
N LEU A 64 -6.66 -6.93 -13.26
CA LEU A 64 -7.74 -7.11 -12.28
C LEU A 64 -9.05 -6.42 -12.70
N GLY A 65 -9.02 -5.45 -13.64
CA GLY A 65 -10.18 -4.67 -14.06
C GLY A 65 -10.65 -3.68 -13.00
N VAL A 66 -9.72 -3.10 -12.24
CA VAL A 66 -9.95 -2.13 -11.14
C VAL A 66 -8.97 -0.94 -11.20
N HIS A 67 -8.44 -0.65 -12.37
CA HIS A 67 -7.70 0.58 -12.64
C HIS A 67 -8.63 1.80 -12.60
N ASN A 68 -8.05 2.98 -12.43
CA ASN A 68 -8.72 4.28 -12.49
C ASN A 68 -8.26 5.04 -13.73
N THR A 69 -8.99 6.10 -14.12
CA THR A 69 -8.55 7.00 -15.19
C THR A 69 -7.13 7.51 -14.92
N GLY A 70 -6.28 7.51 -15.95
CA GLY A 70 -4.86 7.90 -15.82
C GLY A 70 -3.96 6.90 -15.09
N ALA A 71 -4.44 5.70 -14.75
CA ALA A 71 -3.58 4.64 -14.20
C ALA A 71 -2.62 4.06 -15.25
N ASP A 72 -1.58 3.43 -14.74
CA ASP A 72 -0.59 2.61 -15.44
C ASP A 72 -1.14 1.27 -15.96
N ILE A 73 -0.44 0.69 -16.94
CA ILE A 73 -0.59 -0.72 -17.32
C ILE A 73 0.67 -1.50 -16.94
N ASP A 74 0.59 -2.22 -15.82
CA ASP A 74 1.51 -3.29 -15.45
C ASP A 74 1.60 -4.33 -16.59
N THR A 75 2.74 -4.42 -17.28
CA THR A 75 2.93 -5.30 -18.45
C THR A 75 4.19 -6.15 -18.33
N LEU A 76 4.10 -7.42 -18.77
CA LEU A 76 5.19 -8.39 -18.77
C LEU A 76 5.49 -8.81 -20.22
N CYS A 77 6.71 -8.54 -20.67
CA CYS A 77 7.29 -9.08 -21.90
C CYS A 77 7.85 -10.48 -21.63
N VAL A 78 7.23 -11.51 -22.22
CA VAL A 78 7.68 -12.91 -22.14
C VAL A 78 8.35 -13.31 -23.45
N VAL A 79 9.58 -13.84 -23.35
CA VAL A 79 10.45 -14.15 -24.50
C VAL A 79 11.18 -15.50 -24.37
N PRO A 80 11.71 -16.06 -25.48
CA PRO A 80 12.47 -17.31 -25.46
C PRO A 80 13.81 -17.23 -24.71
N ALA A 81 14.41 -18.40 -24.47
CA ALA A 81 15.61 -18.58 -23.64
C ALA A 81 16.86 -17.82 -24.13
N HIS A 82 17.01 -17.64 -25.44
CA HIS A 82 18.16 -16.96 -26.05
C HIS A 82 18.04 -15.43 -26.06
N VAL A 83 16.88 -14.87 -25.72
CA VAL A 83 16.66 -13.42 -25.66
C VAL A 83 16.99 -12.94 -24.24
N THR A 84 18.07 -12.17 -24.10
CA THR A 84 18.59 -11.75 -22.79
C THR A 84 17.99 -10.42 -22.28
N ARG A 85 18.20 -10.15 -20.99
CA ARG A 85 17.86 -8.88 -20.34
C ARG A 85 18.63 -7.68 -20.93
N ASP A 86 19.86 -7.91 -21.41
CA ASP A 86 20.66 -6.89 -22.09
C ASP A 86 20.08 -6.56 -23.48
N TYR A 87 19.52 -7.56 -24.17
CA TYR A 87 18.79 -7.32 -25.41
C TYR A 87 17.49 -6.55 -25.14
N PHE A 88 16.83 -6.75 -23.99
CA PHE A 88 15.67 -5.95 -23.59
C PHE A 88 16.06 -4.48 -23.33
N PHE A 89 17.07 -4.23 -22.51
CA PHE A 89 17.50 -2.85 -22.22
C PHE A 89 18.27 -2.17 -23.36
N GLY A 90 18.79 -2.92 -24.35
CA GLY A 90 19.41 -2.39 -25.55
C GLY A 90 18.45 -2.29 -26.75
N ILE A 91 17.97 -3.43 -27.26
CA ILE A 91 17.19 -3.53 -28.50
C ILE A 91 15.76 -3.06 -28.28
N MET A 92 15.03 -3.59 -27.29
CA MET A 92 13.64 -3.17 -27.03
C MET A 92 13.57 -1.68 -26.64
N ALA A 93 14.48 -1.20 -25.78
CA ALA A 93 14.58 0.23 -25.48
C ALA A 93 14.82 1.09 -26.75
N SER A 94 15.74 0.68 -27.64
CA SER A 94 15.99 1.38 -28.91
C SER A 94 14.79 1.34 -29.87
N LEU A 95 14.05 0.23 -29.91
CA LEU A 95 12.83 0.09 -30.72
C LEU A 95 11.71 1.00 -30.23
N LEU A 96 11.56 1.15 -28.91
CA LEU A 96 10.59 2.06 -28.31
C LEU A 96 11.01 3.52 -28.52
N ALA A 97 12.29 3.85 -28.32
CA ALA A 97 12.84 5.20 -28.50
C ALA A 97 12.73 5.72 -29.95
N ALA A 98 12.72 4.82 -30.94
CA ALA A 98 12.57 5.17 -32.35
C ALA A 98 11.11 5.52 -32.75
N ARG A 99 10.13 5.42 -31.83
CA ARG A 99 8.72 5.70 -32.11
C ARG A 99 8.31 7.12 -31.70
N PRO A 100 7.63 7.90 -32.57
CA PRO A 100 7.15 9.23 -32.21
C PRO A 100 5.91 9.22 -31.28
N ASP A 101 5.29 8.07 -31.06
CA ASP A 101 4.15 7.88 -30.14
C ASP A 101 4.58 7.35 -28.75
N VAL A 102 5.89 7.23 -28.49
CA VAL A 102 6.45 6.89 -27.18
C VAL A 102 7.16 8.11 -26.59
N LYS A 103 6.92 8.41 -25.30
CA LYS A 103 7.55 9.47 -24.52
C LYS A 103 8.01 8.97 -23.15
N GLU A 104 8.78 9.79 -22.44
CA GLU A 104 9.22 9.56 -21.06
C GLU A 104 9.90 8.19 -20.83
N LEU A 105 10.49 7.64 -21.90
CA LEU A 105 11.08 6.31 -21.93
C LEU A 105 12.26 6.22 -20.95
N THR A 106 12.04 5.54 -19.83
CA THR A 106 12.95 5.48 -18.68
C THR A 106 13.28 4.02 -18.37
N PRO A 107 14.41 3.48 -18.87
CA PRO A 107 14.91 2.16 -18.51
C PRO A 107 15.45 2.14 -17.07
N VAL A 108 15.05 1.14 -16.28
CA VAL A 108 15.51 0.97 -14.89
C VAL A 108 15.96 -0.50 -14.67
N PRO A 109 17.21 -0.85 -15.03
CA PRO A 109 17.73 -2.20 -14.87
C PRO A 109 17.94 -2.59 -13.40
N GLU A 110 18.40 -1.65 -12.56
CA GLU A 110 18.73 -1.90 -11.14
C GLU A 110 17.50 -1.97 -10.20
N ALA A 111 16.29 -1.96 -10.75
CA ALA A 111 15.07 -2.12 -9.97
C ALA A 111 14.92 -3.55 -9.43
N TYR A 112 14.27 -3.70 -8.27
CA TYR A 112 14.01 -5.02 -7.64
C TYR A 112 13.29 -6.01 -8.58
N VAL A 113 12.45 -5.45 -9.48
CA VAL A 113 12.00 -6.05 -10.74
C VAL A 113 12.45 -5.09 -11.87
N PRO A 114 13.38 -5.49 -12.75
CA PRO A 114 13.85 -4.64 -13.85
C PRO A 114 12.70 -4.25 -14.80
N VAL A 115 12.61 -2.97 -15.15
CA VAL A 115 11.46 -2.39 -15.85
C VAL A 115 11.89 -1.29 -16.84
N ILE A 116 11.16 -1.15 -17.95
CA ILE A 116 11.17 0.03 -18.82
C ILE A 116 9.85 0.76 -18.60
N LYS A 117 9.90 2.02 -18.15
CA LYS A 117 8.73 2.90 -18.00
C LYS A 117 8.58 3.78 -19.23
N MET A 118 7.35 4.11 -19.62
CA MET A 118 7.05 5.03 -20.74
C MET A 118 5.61 5.54 -20.73
N GLU A 119 5.35 6.65 -21.40
CA GLU A 119 4.04 6.99 -21.95
C GLU A 119 3.99 6.50 -23.41
N PHE A 120 3.05 5.62 -23.77
CA PHE A 120 2.82 5.18 -25.14
C PHE A 120 1.42 5.64 -25.57
N SER A 121 1.33 6.55 -26.53
CA SER A 121 0.07 7.14 -27.05
C SER A 121 -0.84 7.69 -25.93
N GLY A 122 -0.27 8.39 -24.94
CA GLY A 122 -1.01 8.91 -23.78
C GLY A 122 -1.32 7.89 -22.68
N VAL A 123 -0.77 6.68 -22.75
CA VAL A 123 -0.98 5.60 -21.76
C VAL A 123 0.34 5.29 -21.03
N PRO A 124 0.43 5.47 -19.70
CA PRO A 124 1.59 5.03 -18.92
C PRO A 124 1.71 3.49 -18.88
N ILE A 125 2.90 2.96 -19.14
CA ILE A 125 3.19 1.52 -19.16
C ILE A 125 4.47 1.23 -18.37
N ASP A 126 4.37 0.26 -17.45
CA ASP A 126 5.50 -0.38 -16.79
C ASP A 126 5.76 -1.72 -17.47
N LEU A 127 6.77 -1.77 -18.35
CA LEU A 127 7.14 -2.98 -19.09
C LEU A 127 8.25 -3.74 -18.37
N THR A 128 7.88 -4.82 -17.70
CA THR A 128 8.79 -5.78 -17.06
C THR A 128 9.19 -6.89 -18.03
N PHE A 129 10.26 -7.63 -17.70
CA PHE A 129 10.85 -8.64 -18.58
C PHE A 129 10.98 -10.01 -17.92
N ALA A 130 10.68 -11.08 -18.67
CA ALA A 130 11.06 -12.44 -18.35
C ALA A 130 11.42 -13.25 -19.61
N SER A 131 12.64 -13.79 -19.62
CA SER A 131 13.00 -14.91 -20.51
C SER A 131 12.54 -16.22 -19.85
N LEU A 132 11.95 -17.12 -20.65
CA LEU A 132 11.57 -18.46 -20.21
C LEU A 132 12.43 -19.51 -20.91
N ASN A 133 12.62 -20.66 -20.25
CA ASN A 133 13.39 -21.79 -20.78
C ASN A 133 12.63 -22.57 -21.89
N PHE A 134 12.25 -21.88 -22.96
CA PHE A 134 11.65 -22.41 -24.19
C PHE A 134 12.41 -21.86 -25.42
N PRO A 135 12.51 -22.61 -26.54
CA PRO A 135 13.16 -22.14 -27.77
C PRO A 135 12.30 -21.13 -28.57
N SER A 136 10.98 -21.19 -28.43
CA SER A 136 10.02 -20.17 -28.88
C SER A 136 8.84 -20.15 -27.91
N ILE A 137 8.13 -19.02 -27.76
CA ILE A 137 6.99 -18.91 -26.83
C ILE A 137 5.72 -19.50 -27.47
N PRO A 138 5.07 -20.50 -26.85
CA PRO A 138 3.79 -21.03 -27.33
C PRO A 138 2.67 -19.99 -27.26
N ALA A 139 1.79 -19.97 -28.27
CA ALA A 139 0.65 -19.05 -28.31
C ALA A 139 -0.34 -19.30 -27.16
N ASP A 140 -0.54 -20.57 -26.82
CA ASP A 140 -1.37 -21.11 -25.75
C ASP A 140 -0.72 -21.11 -24.36
N LEU A 141 0.51 -20.59 -24.23
CA LEU A 141 1.24 -20.56 -22.95
C LEU A 141 0.40 -19.93 -21.82
N GLU A 142 0.15 -20.73 -20.78
CA GLU A 142 -0.39 -20.28 -19.49
C GLU A 142 0.73 -20.02 -18.49
N LEU A 143 0.72 -18.85 -17.85
CA LEU A 143 1.75 -18.50 -16.87
C LEU A 143 1.58 -19.20 -15.51
N LEU A 144 0.48 -19.93 -15.27
CA LEU A 144 0.16 -20.53 -13.96
C LEU A 144 0.92 -21.82 -13.64
N ASP A 145 1.31 -22.63 -14.65
CA ASP A 145 2.06 -23.86 -14.39
C ASP A 145 3.37 -23.54 -13.64
N THR A 146 3.63 -24.23 -12.52
CA THR A 146 4.84 -24.03 -11.71
C THR A 146 6.09 -24.53 -12.42
N LYS A 147 5.97 -25.40 -13.43
CA LYS A 147 7.09 -25.93 -14.23
C LYS A 147 7.83 -24.85 -15.02
N ILE A 148 7.14 -23.79 -15.47
CA ILE A 148 7.77 -22.73 -16.30
C ILE A 148 8.83 -21.94 -15.51
N LEU A 149 8.78 -21.98 -14.17
CA LEU A 149 9.73 -21.30 -13.30
C LEU A 149 11.06 -22.05 -13.14
N ARG A 150 11.17 -23.29 -13.67
CA ARG A 150 12.39 -24.10 -13.58
C ARG A 150 13.54 -23.42 -14.32
N ASN A 151 14.70 -23.36 -13.67
CA ASN A 151 15.95 -22.80 -14.17
C ASN A 151 15.89 -21.30 -14.55
N LEU A 152 14.87 -20.56 -14.08
CA LEU A 152 14.82 -19.11 -14.24
C LEU A 152 15.64 -18.40 -13.16
N ASP A 153 16.20 -17.24 -13.50
CA ASP A 153 16.84 -16.35 -12.52
C ASP A 153 15.79 -15.65 -11.62
N GLU A 154 16.24 -15.16 -10.45
CA GLU A 154 15.35 -14.51 -9.48
C GLU A 154 14.59 -13.30 -10.04
N GLN A 155 15.19 -12.50 -10.92
CA GLN A 155 14.52 -11.32 -11.48
C GLN A 155 13.39 -11.76 -12.42
N CYS A 156 13.62 -12.76 -13.29
CA CYS A 156 12.56 -13.37 -14.11
C CYS A 156 11.42 -13.95 -13.24
N ILE A 157 11.74 -14.69 -12.17
CA ILE A 157 10.72 -15.23 -11.24
C ILE A 157 9.88 -14.10 -10.61
N ARG A 158 10.52 -12.99 -10.19
CA ARG A 158 9.80 -11.83 -9.64
C ARG A 158 8.90 -11.15 -10.69
N SER A 159 9.36 -10.98 -11.93
CA SER A 159 8.56 -10.42 -13.03
C SER A 159 7.30 -11.25 -13.31
N ILE A 160 7.44 -12.57 -13.51
CA ILE A 160 6.32 -13.45 -13.87
C ILE A 160 5.30 -13.55 -12.73
N ASN A 161 5.76 -13.46 -11.48
CA ASN A 161 4.88 -13.53 -10.30
C ASN A 161 3.83 -12.41 -10.27
N GLY A 162 4.07 -11.24 -10.87
CA GLY A 162 3.04 -10.19 -11.02
C GLY A 162 1.79 -10.70 -11.76
N SER A 163 1.99 -11.36 -12.90
CA SER A 163 0.91 -11.98 -13.69
C SER A 163 0.30 -13.17 -12.96
N ARG A 164 1.13 -14.10 -12.46
CA ARG A 164 0.67 -15.32 -11.76
C ARG A 164 -0.23 -15.02 -10.57
N VAL A 165 0.16 -14.06 -9.72
CA VAL A 165 -0.65 -13.65 -8.55
C VAL A 165 -1.95 -12.99 -8.98
N THR A 166 -1.93 -12.22 -10.08
CA THR A 166 -3.12 -11.54 -10.58
C THR A 166 -4.17 -12.52 -11.10
N ASP A 167 -3.76 -13.50 -11.91
CA ASP A 167 -4.67 -14.51 -12.47
C ASP A 167 -5.15 -15.52 -11.42
N GLU A 168 -4.31 -15.88 -10.45
CA GLU A 168 -4.74 -16.64 -9.26
C GLU A 168 -5.83 -15.90 -8.47
N ILE A 169 -5.69 -14.59 -8.22
CA ILE A 169 -6.73 -13.80 -7.53
C ILE A 169 -8.06 -13.83 -8.31
N LEU A 170 -8.02 -13.72 -9.64
CA LEU A 170 -9.23 -13.79 -10.48
C LEU A 170 -9.86 -15.19 -10.50
N ARG A 171 -9.04 -16.26 -10.48
CA ARG A 171 -9.50 -17.66 -10.39
C ARG A 171 -10.06 -18.02 -9.01
N LEU A 172 -9.58 -17.38 -7.94
CA LEU A 172 -9.93 -17.69 -6.55
C LEU A 172 -11.11 -16.87 -5.99
N VAL A 173 -11.74 -15.99 -6.79
CA VAL A 173 -12.97 -15.28 -6.39
C VAL A 173 -14.23 -15.86 -7.06
N PRO A 174 -15.32 -16.12 -6.30
CA PRO A 174 -16.53 -16.74 -6.84
C PRO A 174 -17.38 -15.79 -7.71
N ASN A 175 -17.21 -14.47 -7.57
CA ASN A 175 -17.90 -13.48 -8.39
C ASN A 175 -16.97 -12.31 -8.71
N ILE A 176 -16.41 -12.32 -9.93
CA ILE A 176 -15.43 -11.32 -10.40
C ILE A 176 -16.03 -9.90 -10.42
N ARG A 177 -17.32 -9.72 -10.71
CA ARG A 177 -17.97 -8.40 -10.73
C ARG A 177 -18.08 -7.83 -9.31
N ALA A 178 -18.63 -8.60 -8.37
CA ALA A 178 -18.75 -8.20 -6.97
C ALA A 178 -17.38 -7.91 -6.34
N PHE A 179 -16.36 -8.72 -6.66
CA PHE A 179 -14.97 -8.50 -6.30
C PHE A 179 -14.42 -7.18 -6.87
N ARG A 180 -14.55 -6.92 -8.18
CA ARG A 180 -14.05 -5.71 -8.83
C ARG A 180 -14.65 -4.43 -8.23
N ASP A 181 -15.96 -4.41 -8.02
CA ASP A 181 -16.66 -3.23 -7.52
C ASP A 181 -16.39 -2.99 -6.03
N ALA A 182 -16.27 -4.04 -5.23
CA ALA A 182 -15.80 -3.93 -3.84
C ALA A 182 -14.34 -3.45 -3.77
N LEU A 183 -13.46 -3.96 -4.63
CA LEU A 183 -12.05 -3.60 -4.65
C LEU A 183 -11.82 -2.16 -5.14
N ARG A 184 -12.61 -1.64 -6.10
CA ARG A 184 -12.64 -0.20 -6.41
C ARG A 184 -12.94 0.63 -5.16
N CYS A 185 -14.00 0.26 -4.43
CA CYS A 185 -14.39 0.97 -3.20
C CYS A 185 -13.28 0.94 -2.13
N ILE A 186 -12.68 -0.22 -1.87
CA ILE A 186 -11.61 -0.35 -0.89
C ILE A 186 -10.32 0.35 -1.33
N LYS A 187 -9.91 0.29 -2.60
CA LYS A 187 -8.76 1.06 -3.11
C LYS A 187 -8.96 2.57 -2.94
N TYR A 188 -10.15 3.08 -3.30
CA TYR A 188 -10.46 4.51 -3.17
C TYR A 188 -10.51 4.96 -1.71
N TRP A 189 -11.17 4.20 -0.83
CA TRP A 189 -11.15 4.41 0.62
C TRP A 189 -9.72 4.41 1.18
N ALA A 190 -8.89 3.41 0.82
CA ALA A 190 -7.53 3.28 1.35
C ALA A 190 -6.64 4.46 0.96
N LYS A 191 -6.74 4.95 -0.28
CA LYS A 191 -6.10 6.20 -0.72
C LYS A 191 -6.62 7.38 0.13
N LYS A 192 -7.94 7.59 0.17
CA LYS A 192 -8.58 8.71 0.89
C LYS A 192 -8.29 8.76 2.39
N ARG A 193 -8.09 7.61 3.04
CA ARG A 193 -7.81 7.50 4.48
C ARG A 193 -6.31 7.44 4.83
N GLY A 194 -5.42 7.54 3.84
CA GLY A 194 -3.98 7.60 4.08
C GLY A 194 -3.34 6.24 4.41
N VAL A 195 -3.88 5.13 3.89
CA VAL A 195 -3.43 3.75 4.19
C VAL A 195 -3.10 2.93 2.93
N TYR A 196 -2.77 3.59 1.83
CA TYR A 196 -2.39 2.97 0.55
C TYR A 196 -0.93 3.30 0.18
N SER A 197 0.04 2.56 0.75
CA SER A 197 1.47 2.63 0.36
C SER A 197 2.25 1.45 0.97
N ASN A 198 2.89 0.62 0.13
CA ASN A 198 3.75 -0.46 0.62
C ASN A 198 5.16 0.01 1.01
N SER A 199 5.68 1.08 0.38
CA SER A 199 6.96 1.71 0.73
C SER A 199 6.95 2.24 2.18
N LEU A 200 5.82 2.77 2.63
CA LEU A 200 5.63 3.36 3.95
C LEU A 200 5.08 2.39 5.01
N GLY A 201 4.91 1.11 4.65
CA GLY A 201 4.47 0.06 5.58
C GLY A 201 2.95 -0.06 5.78
N PHE A 202 2.13 0.52 4.90
CA PHE A 202 0.73 0.16 4.73
C PHE A 202 0.56 -0.92 3.64
N LEU A 203 -0.65 -1.13 3.14
CA LEU A 203 -0.94 -2.11 2.09
C LEU A 203 -0.83 -1.49 0.69
N GLY A 204 -0.16 -2.20 -0.21
CA GLY A 204 -0.21 -1.95 -1.66
C GLY A 204 -1.42 -2.59 -2.35
N GLY A 205 -1.63 -2.28 -3.63
CA GLY A 205 -2.83 -2.70 -4.39
C GLY A 205 -3.11 -4.20 -4.39
N VAL A 206 -2.08 -5.04 -4.55
CA VAL A 206 -2.24 -6.51 -4.54
C VAL A 206 -2.63 -7.05 -3.16
N ALA A 207 -2.18 -6.42 -2.07
CA ALA A 207 -2.56 -6.82 -0.72
C ALA A 207 -4.02 -6.46 -0.42
N TRP A 208 -4.47 -5.28 -0.84
CA TRP A 208 -5.90 -4.91 -0.80
C TRP A 208 -6.76 -5.85 -1.66
N ALA A 209 -6.29 -6.23 -2.84
CA ALA A 209 -6.97 -7.22 -3.70
C ALA A 209 -7.14 -8.57 -2.99
N MET A 210 -6.09 -9.08 -2.34
CA MET A 210 -6.17 -10.34 -1.58
C MET A 210 -7.10 -10.26 -0.35
N LEU A 211 -7.15 -9.13 0.36
CA LEU A 211 -8.12 -8.98 1.46
C LEU A 211 -9.57 -9.00 0.95
N VAL A 212 -9.87 -8.28 -0.14
CA VAL A 212 -11.23 -8.27 -0.73
C VAL A 212 -11.58 -9.65 -1.29
N ALA A 213 -10.66 -10.30 -2.01
CA ALA A 213 -10.83 -11.65 -2.52
C ALA A 213 -11.15 -12.66 -1.40
N ARG A 214 -10.48 -12.56 -0.24
CA ARG A 214 -10.75 -13.43 0.91
C ARG A 214 -12.17 -13.24 1.46
N VAL A 215 -12.68 -12.01 1.45
CA VAL A 215 -14.07 -11.74 1.87
C VAL A 215 -15.07 -12.27 0.84
N CYS A 216 -14.78 -12.17 -0.46
CA CYS A 216 -15.59 -12.80 -1.51
C CYS A 216 -15.66 -14.33 -1.34
N GLN A 217 -14.56 -14.99 -1.00
CA GLN A 217 -14.57 -16.44 -0.70
C GLN A 217 -15.46 -16.82 0.48
N LEU A 218 -15.54 -15.96 1.51
CA LEU A 218 -16.35 -16.20 2.70
C LEU A 218 -17.85 -15.90 2.48
N TYR A 219 -18.20 -15.15 1.42
CA TYR A 219 -19.56 -14.71 1.10
C TYR A 219 -19.82 -14.79 -0.41
N PRO A 220 -19.81 -15.99 -1.03
CA PRO A 220 -19.71 -16.16 -2.48
C PRO A 220 -20.84 -15.50 -3.29
N ASN A 221 -22.05 -15.47 -2.72
CA ASN A 221 -23.25 -14.94 -3.38
C ASN A 221 -23.54 -13.47 -3.00
N ALA A 222 -22.66 -12.80 -2.25
CA ALA A 222 -22.92 -11.45 -1.75
C ALA A 222 -22.57 -10.36 -2.78
N VAL A 223 -23.47 -9.38 -2.93
CA VAL A 223 -23.24 -8.18 -3.74
C VAL A 223 -22.13 -7.30 -3.14
N ALA A 224 -21.46 -6.50 -3.98
CA ALA A 224 -20.31 -5.69 -3.60
C ALA A 224 -20.53 -4.82 -2.32
N GLY A 225 -21.72 -4.24 -2.14
CA GLY A 225 -22.05 -3.49 -0.92
C GLY A 225 -21.97 -4.32 0.37
N ALA A 226 -22.47 -5.56 0.32
CA ALA A 226 -22.41 -6.49 1.44
C ALA A 226 -20.98 -7.02 1.65
N ILE A 227 -20.21 -7.25 0.58
CA ILE A 227 -18.77 -7.56 0.66
C ILE A 227 -18.02 -6.44 1.39
N ILE A 228 -18.28 -5.17 1.08
CA ILE A 228 -17.64 -4.02 1.75
C ILE A 228 -18.00 -4.00 3.25
N VAL A 229 -19.28 -4.14 3.63
CA VAL A 229 -19.70 -4.21 5.04
C VAL A 229 -19.03 -5.37 5.80
N ARG A 230 -18.98 -6.55 5.19
CA ARG A 230 -18.31 -7.73 5.78
C ARG A 230 -16.80 -7.53 5.88
N PHE A 231 -16.16 -6.92 4.87
CA PHE A 231 -14.73 -6.64 4.85
C PHE A 231 -14.29 -5.81 6.06
N PHE A 232 -14.98 -4.70 6.34
CA PHE A 232 -14.61 -3.82 7.46
C PHE A 232 -14.72 -4.52 8.82
N ARG A 233 -15.80 -5.27 9.04
CA ARG A 233 -16.01 -6.05 10.26
C ARG A 233 -14.97 -7.17 10.41
N ILE A 234 -14.70 -7.92 9.35
CA ILE A 234 -13.74 -9.04 9.34
C ILE A 234 -12.30 -8.56 9.55
N MET A 235 -11.85 -7.52 8.83
CA MET A 235 -10.46 -7.06 8.92
C MET A 235 -10.15 -6.34 10.23
N TYR A 236 -11.16 -5.76 10.88
CA TYR A 236 -11.06 -5.26 12.26
C TYR A 236 -10.99 -6.39 13.30
N GLN A 237 -11.75 -7.48 13.11
CA GLN A 237 -11.80 -8.62 14.03
C GLN A 237 -10.74 -9.71 13.76
N TRP A 238 -9.93 -9.55 12.70
CA TRP A 238 -8.97 -10.56 12.29
C TRP A 238 -7.84 -10.70 13.32
N ASN A 239 -7.52 -11.95 13.69
CA ASN A 239 -6.59 -12.29 14.77
C ASN A 239 -5.12 -12.18 14.34
N TRP A 240 -4.67 -10.97 13.99
CA TRP A 240 -3.28 -10.70 13.57
C TRP A 240 -2.27 -11.16 14.66
N PRO A 241 -1.20 -11.88 14.32
CA PRO A 241 -0.62 -12.07 12.98
C PRO A 241 -1.04 -13.36 12.25
N GLN A 242 -2.23 -13.92 12.49
CA GLN A 242 -2.75 -15.04 11.69
C GLN A 242 -2.79 -14.67 10.20
N PRO A 243 -2.25 -15.49 9.27
CA PRO A 243 -2.13 -15.11 7.87
C PRO A 243 -3.45 -15.16 7.11
N VAL A 244 -3.65 -14.18 6.22
CA VAL A 244 -4.67 -14.25 5.17
C VAL A 244 -4.12 -15.08 4.01
N LEU A 245 -4.77 -16.22 3.75
CA LEU A 245 -4.50 -17.13 2.64
C LEU A 245 -5.74 -17.20 1.72
N LEU A 246 -5.54 -17.20 0.40
CA LEU A 246 -6.61 -17.43 -0.59
C LEU A 246 -6.75 -18.89 -1.02
N LYS A 247 -5.65 -19.64 -1.00
CA LYS A 247 -5.59 -21.09 -1.16
C LYS A 247 -4.52 -21.67 -0.22
N PRO A 248 -4.46 -22.99 0.02
CA PRO A 248 -3.33 -23.60 0.73
C PRO A 248 -2.00 -23.22 0.06
N ILE A 249 -0.94 -23.09 0.86
CA ILE A 249 0.40 -22.81 0.33
C ILE A 249 0.91 -24.09 -0.36
N GLU A 250 1.21 -23.98 -1.64
CA GLU A 250 1.68 -25.09 -2.47
C GLU A 250 3.20 -25.28 -2.34
N GLU A 251 3.65 -26.53 -2.38
CA GLU A 251 5.04 -26.87 -2.69
C GLU A 251 5.24 -26.86 -4.21
N GLY A 252 6.49 -26.74 -4.68
CA GLY A 252 6.78 -26.58 -6.10
C GLY A 252 8.24 -26.89 -6.46
N PRO A 253 8.59 -26.82 -7.75
CA PRO A 253 9.80 -27.44 -8.29
C PRO A 253 11.12 -26.71 -8.00
N LEU A 254 11.11 -25.60 -7.26
CA LEU A 254 12.29 -24.81 -6.94
C LEU A 254 12.66 -24.94 -5.46
N ARG A 255 13.96 -24.79 -5.16
CA ARG A 255 14.47 -24.58 -3.79
C ARG A 255 14.29 -23.12 -3.33
N ALA A 256 13.21 -22.48 -3.74
CA ALA A 256 12.89 -21.09 -3.43
C ALA A 256 12.34 -20.94 -2.00
N LYS A 257 12.59 -19.81 -1.34
CA LYS A 257 12.01 -19.50 -0.02
C LYS A 257 10.50 -19.24 -0.17
N VAL A 258 9.68 -20.23 0.19
CA VAL A 258 8.23 -20.07 0.38
C VAL A 258 7.95 -19.55 1.79
N TRP A 259 7.00 -18.64 1.97
CA TRP A 259 6.69 -18.03 3.26
C TRP A 259 6.30 -19.07 4.31
N ASN A 260 7.06 -19.13 5.41
CA ASN A 260 6.86 -20.11 6.48
C ASN A 260 7.33 -19.57 7.84
N PRO A 261 6.43 -19.11 8.73
CA PRO A 261 6.79 -18.53 10.03
C PRO A 261 7.23 -19.57 11.06
N LYS A 262 7.06 -20.88 10.79
CA LYS A 262 7.65 -21.94 11.63
C LYS A 262 9.15 -22.00 11.38
N LEU A 263 9.58 -22.03 10.12
CA LEU A 263 10.98 -22.15 9.72
C LEU A 263 11.75 -20.83 9.80
N TYR A 264 11.18 -19.73 9.29
CA TYR A 264 11.92 -18.47 9.11
C TYR A 264 11.54 -17.41 10.14
N ILE A 265 12.55 -16.89 10.87
CA ILE A 265 12.37 -15.86 11.91
C ILE A 265 11.81 -14.56 11.33
N GLN A 266 12.26 -14.16 10.14
CA GLN A 266 11.73 -13.00 9.40
C GLN A 266 10.21 -13.12 9.18
N ASP A 267 9.77 -14.29 8.71
CA ASP A 267 8.39 -14.58 8.35
C ASP A 267 7.47 -14.61 9.58
N ARG A 268 8.03 -15.03 10.73
CA ARG A 268 7.41 -14.99 12.06
C ARG A 268 7.26 -13.57 12.61
N ALA A 269 8.06 -12.61 12.14
CA ALA A 269 7.99 -11.21 12.55
C ALA A 269 6.99 -10.36 11.73
N HIS A 270 6.35 -10.94 10.69
CA HIS A 270 5.31 -10.26 9.93
C HIS A 270 4.07 -10.02 10.79
N ARG A 271 3.65 -8.75 10.93
CA ARG A 271 2.57 -8.34 11.83
C ARG A 271 1.17 -8.50 11.24
N MET A 272 1.02 -8.34 9.93
CA MET A 272 -0.24 -8.43 9.20
C MET A 272 -0.07 -9.28 7.93
N PRO A 273 0.34 -10.56 8.03
CA PRO A 273 0.75 -11.34 6.86
C PRO A 273 -0.42 -11.64 5.91
N ILE A 274 -0.26 -11.21 4.66
CA ILE A 274 -1.18 -11.49 3.55
C ILE A 274 -0.35 -12.16 2.46
N ILE A 275 -0.69 -13.40 2.13
CA ILE A 275 0.21 -14.30 1.41
C ILE A 275 -0.25 -14.48 -0.04
N THR A 276 0.70 -14.35 -0.97
CA THR A 276 0.41 -14.48 -2.40
C THR A 276 0.01 -15.92 -2.76
N PRO A 277 -1.11 -16.13 -3.49
CA PRO A 277 -1.59 -17.47 -3.83
C PRO A 277 -0.64 -18.23 -4.75
N ALA A 278 -0.05 -17.56 -5.75
CA ALA A 278 0.87 -18.21 -6.67
C ALA A 278 2.15 -18.67 -5.97
N TYR A 279 2.58 -19.91 -6.26
CA TYR A 279 3.90 -20.40 -5.90
C TYR A 279 5.01 -19.63 -6.68
N PRO A 280 6.15 -19.27 -6.05
CA PRO A 280 6.43 -19.40 -4.61
C PRO A 280 5.71 -18.33 -3.78
N SER A 281 4.92 -18.76 -2.78
CA SER A 281 4.11 -17.85 -1.96
C SER A 281 4.95 -16.95 -1.07
N MET A 282 4.68 -15.65 -1.07
CA MET A 282 5.40 -14.61 -0.34
C MET A 282 4.45 -13.71 0.46
N CYS A 283 4.97 -12.97 1.44
CA CYS A 283 4.19 -12.00 2.19
C CYS A 283 4.18 -10.62 1.50
N ALA A 284 3.01 -10.20 1.00
CA ALA A 284 2.81 -8.91 0.33
C ALA A 284 2.78 -7.70 1.29
N THR A 285 2.96 -7.94 2.60
CA THR A 285 2.83 -6.96 3.70
C THR A 285 3.98 -7.04 4.71
N HIS A 286 5.16 -7.52 4.27
CA HIS A 286 6.36 -7.62 5.10
C HIS A 286 6.82 -6.27 5.69
N ASN A 287 6.44 -5.14 5.10
CA ASN A 287 6.75 -3.79 5.58
C ASN A 287 5.85 -3.29 6.74
N VAL A 288 4.80 -4.02 7.14
CA VAL A 288 3.85 -3.52 8.16
C VAL A 288 4.49 -3.40 9.54
N SER A 289 4.53 -2.16 10.05
CA SER A 289 5.09 -1.77 11.34
C SER A 289 4.07 -1.98 12.47
N LYS A 290 4.49 -1.83 13.73
CA LYS A 290 3.58 -1.83 14.89
C LYS A 290 2.57 -0.69 14.76
N SER A 291 3.04 0.48 14.35
CA SER A 291 2.21 1.68 14.18
C SER A 291 1.26 1.57 12.99
N THR A 292 1.71 1.13 11.81
CA THR A 292 0.84 1.06 10.63
C THR A 292 -0.27 0.02 10.79
N LEU A 293 0.00 -1.11 11.47
CA LEU A 293 -1.06 -2.05 11.88
C LEU A 293 -2.13 -1.37 12.75
N VAL A 294 -1.73 -0.65 13.80
CA VAL A 294 -2.69 0.06 14.69
C VAL A 294 -3.50 1.12 13.93
N ILE A 295 -2.87 1.85 13.01
CA ILE A 295 -3.54 2.84 12.16
C ILE A 295 -4.59 2.16 11.27
N MET A 296 -4.24 1.09 10.56
CA MET A 296 -5.16 0.36 9.69
C MET A 296 -6.32 -0.26 10.48
N THR A 297 -6.07 -0.86 11.65
CA THR A 297 -7.11 -1.36 12.55
C THR A 297 -8.06 -0.24 13.03
N SER A 298 -7.54 0.98 13.27
CA SER A 298 -8.37 2.13 13.65
C SER A 298 -9.23 2.65 12.48
N GLU A 299 -8.70 2.68 11.26
CA GLU A 299 -9.45 3.07 10.06
C GLU A 299 -10.46 1.97 9.64
N PHE A 300 -10.18 0.68 9.92
CA PHE A 300 -11.20 -0.37 9.81
C PHE A 300 -12.35 -0.15 10.80
N ARG A 301 -12.06 0.18 12.07
CA ARG A 301 -13.10 0.49 13.06
C ARG A 301 -13.94 1.69 12.64
N ARG A 302 -13.32 2.77 12.14
CA ARG A 302 -14.01 3.93 11.54
C ARG A 302 -14.90 3.51 10.37
N GLY A 303 -14.42 2.63 9.49
CA GLY A 303 -15.19 2.12 8.37
C GLY A 303 -16.47 1.42 8.81
N ILE A 304 -16.43 0.64 9.90
CA ILE A 304 -17.64 0.07 10.53
C ILE A 304 -18.57 1.19 11.03
N ASP A 305 -18.08 2.18 11.80
CA ASP A 305 -18.91 3.27 12.34
C ASP A 305 -19.58 4.14 11.26
N VAL A 306 -19.01 4.18 10.05
CA VAL A 306 -19.61 4.86 8.89
C VAL A 306 -20.58 3.95 8.15
N LEU A 307 -20.23 2.68 7.94
CA LEU A 307 -21.09 1.74 7.22
C LEU A 307 -22.34 1.35 8.00
N ASP A 308 -22.27 1.29 9.32
CA ASP A 308 -23.45 1.05 10.17
C ASP A 308 -24.46 2.20 9.99
N LYS A 309 -24.02 3.47 9.99
CA LYS A 309 -24.89 4.63 9.67
C LYS A 309 -25.47 4.59 8.26
N ILE A 310 -24.72 4.10 7.27
CA ILE A 310 -25.20 3.92 5.89
C ILE A 310 -26.29 2.84 5.82
N LEU A 311 -26.19 1.78 6.64
CA LEU A 311 -27.21 0.73 6.76
C LEU A 311 -28.45 1.25 7.51
N ASP A 312 -28.26 2.07 8.54
CA ASP A 312 -29.32 2.74 9.30
C ASP A 312 -30.00 3.90 8.53
N GLY A 313 -29.58 4.18 7.29
CA GLY A 313 -30.10 5.27 6.45
C GLY A 313 -29.71 6.69 6.91
N THR A 314 -28.82 6.82 7.91
CA THR A 314 -28.39 8.10 8.51
C THR A 314 -27.05 8.61 7.98
N GLY A 315 -26.43 7.89 7.03
CA GLY A 315 -25.14 8.24 6.44
C GLY A 315 -25.05 7.95 4.93
N SER A 316 -24.06 8.52 4.28
CA SER A 316 -23.85 8.46 2.84
C SER A 316 -22.56 7.71 2.47
N TRP A 317 -22.50 7.12 1.27
CA TRP A 317 -21.27 6.48 0.79
C TRP A 317 -20.08 7.44 0.66
N SER A 318 -20.35 8.75 0.50
CA SER A 318 -19.35 9.82 0.55
C SER A 318 -18.62 9.91 1.90
N ASP A 319 -19.30 9.63 3.02
CA ASP A 319 -18.71 9.72 4.37
C ASP A 319 -17.56 8.71 4.58
N LEU A 320 -17.61 7.58 3.86
CA LEU A 320 -16.54 6.59 3.87
C LEU A 320 -15.25 7.16 3.26
N PHE A 321 -15.40 7.99 2.23
CA PHE A 321 -14.33 8.53 1.37
C PHE A 321 -13.82 9.93 1.77
N VAL A 322 -14.25 10.47 2.90
CA VAL A 322 -13.73 11.75 3.45
C VAL A 322 -12.22 11.67 3.64
N ASP A 323 -11.49 12.69 3.15
CA ASP A 323 -10.04 12.84 3.24
C ASP A 323 -9.49 12.62 4.66
N SER A 324 -8.26 12.11 4.76
CA SER A 324 -7.58 11.87 6.04
C SER A 324 -7.38 13.16 6.84
N ASP A 325 -7.79 13.12 8.11
CA ASP A 325 -7.61 14.17 9.11
C ASP A 325 -6.16 14.27 9.65
N PHE A 326 -5.16 13.78 8.89
CA PHE A 326 -3.77 13.57 9.31
C PHE A 326 -3.17 14.76 10.07
N PHE A 327 -3.17 15.96 9.46
CA PHE A 327 -2.62 17.20 10.05
C PHE A 327 -3.44 17.78 11.21
N PHE A 328 -4.63 17.23 11.47
CA PHE A 328 -5.49 17.57 12.61
C PHE A 328 -5.49 16.50 13.72
N ARG A 329 -4.94 15.31 13.46
CA ARG A 329 -4.99 14.13 14.34
C ARG A 329 -3.90 14.15 15.42
N TYR A 330 -2.72 14.70 15.14
CA TYR A 330 -1.57 14.69 16.05
C TYR A 330 -1.24 16.08 16.58
N LYS A 331 -0.60 16.13 17.76
CA LYS A 331 -0.06 17.37 18.36
C LYS A 331 1.37 17.67 17.91
N HIS A 332 2.03 16.69 17.32
CA HIS A 332 3.46 16.61 17.12
C HIS A 332 3.72 15.92 15.79
N TYR A 333 4.57 16.52 14.95
CA TYR A 333 4.93 16.02 13.63
C TYR A 333 6.45 16.10 13.45
N LEU A 334 7.01 15.07 12.81
CA LEU A 334 8.36 15.10 12.27
C LEU A 334 8.27 15.33 10.77
N GLN A 335 8.89 16.40 10.28
CA GLN A 335 9.07 16.68 8.87
C GLN A 335 10.39 16.06 8.41
N VAL A 336 10.37 15.40 7.25
CA VAL A 336 11.58 15.01 6.50
C VAL A 336 11.51 15.73 5.15
N GLN A 337 12.48 16.60 4.89
CA GLN A 337 12.55 17.40 3.68
C GLN A 337 13.72 16.92 2.82
N THR A 338 13.47 16.71 1.53
CA THR A 338 14.50 16.68 0.49
C THR A 338 14.51 18.01 -0.26
N SER A 339 15.68 18.46 -0.65
CA SER A 339 15.84 19.55 -1.61
C SER A 339 17.00 19.23 -2.56
N SER A 340 16.85 19.55 -3.84
CA SER A 340 17.90 19.31 -4.83
C SER A 340 17.98 20.37 -5.93
N ILE A 341 19.20 20.60 -6.40
CA ILE A 341 19.49 21.39 -7.60
C ILE A 341 19.47 20.42 -8.80
N GLY A 342 18.55 20.69 -9.74
CA GLY A 342 18.30 19.83 -10.90
C GLY A 342 17.31 18.68 -10.62
N LEU A 343 16.40 18.46 -11.58
CA LEU A 343 15.26 17.56 -11.43
C LEU A 343 15.65 16.08 -11.30
N ASP A 344 16.64 15.60 -12.06
CA ASP A 344 17.11 14.21 -11.99
C ASP A 344 17.69 13.85 -10.61
N SER A 345 18.45 14.78 -10.02
CA SER A 345 18.96 14.67 -8.65
C SER A 345 17.81 14.61 -7.65
N HIS A 346 16.79 15.46 -7.85
CA HIS A 346 15.62 15.52 -6.98
C HIS A 346 14.78 14.23 -7.02
N HIS A 347 14.54 13.67 -8.21
CA HIS A 347 13.83 12.41 -8.39
C HIS A 347 14.57 11.23 -7.72
N LYS A 348 15.90 11.12 -7.93
CA LYS A 348 16.74 10.09 -7.29
C LYS A 348 16.69 10.19 -5.77
N LEU A 349 16.91 11.39 -5.21
CA LEU A 349 16.91 11.63 -3.77
C LEU A 349 15.52 11.36 -3.14
N THR A 350 14.46 11.83 -3.78
CA THR A 350 13.10 11.76 -3.23
C THR A 350 12.56 10.33 -3.27
N GLY A 351 12.78 9.58 -4.36
CA GLY A 351 12.44 8.15 -4.44
C GLY A 351 13.24 7.29 -3.44
N LEU A 352 14.53 7.61 -3.24
CA LEU A 352 15.33 6.98 -2.19
C LEU A 352 14.73 7.23 -0.80
N VAL A 353 14.43 8.49 -0.44
CA VAL A 353 13.86 8.84 0.86
C VAL A 353 12.51 8.18 1.09
N GLU A 354 11.59 8.18 0.10
CA GLU A 354 10.30 7.51 0.23
C GLU A 354 10.46 6.00 0.49
N SER A 355 11.31 5.32 -0.29
CA SER A 355 11.57 3.88 -0.14
C SER A 355 12.17 3.49 1.22
N ARG A 356 12.82 4.45 1.90
CA ARG A 356 13.51 4.26 3.18
C ARG A 356 12.76 4.83 4.38
N LEU A 357 11.78 5.72 4.22
CA LEU A 357 11.14 6.44 5.33
C LEU A 357 10.53 5.51 6.39
N ARG A 358 10.07 4.31 5.99
CA ARG A 358 9.66 3.22 6.90
C ARG A 358 10.73 2.83 7.93
N HIS A 359 12.03 2.92 7.62
CA HIS A 359 13.12 2.62 8.56
C HIS A 359 13.20 3.65 9.69
N LEU A 360 12.95 4.93 9.38
CA LEU A 360 12.81 5.98 10.40
C LEU A 360 11.58 5.70 11.28
N VAL A 361 10.42 5.40 10.70
CA VAL A 361 9.20 4.99 11.44
C VAL A 361 9.48 3.79 12.36
N MET A 362 10.18 2.75 11.87
CA MET A 362 10.56 1.57 12.65
C MET A 362 11.54 1.87 13.80
N LYS A 363 12.46 2.83 13.66
CA LYS A 363 13.30 3.29 14.78
C LYS A 363 12.50 4.13 15.78
N LEU A 364 11.65 5.04 15.29
CA LEU A 364 10.83 5.94 16.12
C LEU A 364 9.78 5.18 16.97
N GLU A 365 9.11 4.16 16.43
CA GLU A 365 8.05 3.41 17.14
C GLU A 365 8.56 2.51 18.29
N ASN A 366 9.88 2.45 18.47
CA ASN A 366 10.58 1.77 19.56
C ASN A 366 11.18 2.75 20.59
N ILE A 367 11.10 4.07 20.40
CA ILE A 367 11.49 5.04 21.44
C ILE A 367 10.49 4.98 22.59
N GLU A 368 11.00 5.02 23.82
CA GLU A 368 10.14 5.05 25.00
C GLU A 368 9.13 6.20 24.97
N HIS A 369 7.92 5.93 25.43
CA HIS A 369 6.78 6.85 25.45
C HIS A 369 6.21 7.29 24.08
N ILE A 370 6.79 6.90 22.95
CA ILE A 370 6.12 7.01 21.65
C ILE A 370 5.10 5.87 21.53
N VAL A 371 3.84 6.23 21.30
CA VAL A 371 2.71 5.28 21.20
C VAL A 371 2.46 4.89 19.76
N LEU A 372 2.66 5.83 18.83
CA LEU A 372 2.35 5.66 17.40
C LEU A 372 3.19 6.60 16.54
N CYS A 373 3.71 6.08 15.43
CA CYS A 373 4.30 6.86 14.33
C CYS A 373 3.48 6.64 13.04
N HIS A 374 2.85 7.70 12.54
CA HIS A 374 2.02 7.65 11.33
C HIS A 374 2.74 8.38 10.19
N PRO A 375 3.38 7.68 9.22
CA PRO A 375 3.86 8.33 8.01
C PRO A 375 2.68 8.78 7.13
N SER A 376 2.68 10.02 6.66
CA SER A 376 1.79 10.47 5.58
C SER A 376 2.10 9.69 4.31
N ILE A 377 1.08 9.23 3.57
CA ILE A 377 1.29 8.66 2.22
C ILE A 377 1.47 9.74 1.15
N ASP A 378 0.98 10.95 1.41
CA ASP A 378 1.12 12.09 0.50
C ASP A 378 2.38 12.87 0.84
N SER A 379 3.16 13.20 -0.20
CA SER A 379 4.25 14.19 -0.15
C SER A 379 3.77 15.59 -0.54
N ILE A 380 4.58 16.59 -0.21
CA ILE A 380 4.35 17.98 -0.63
C ILE A 380 5.57 18.51 -1.37
N ASP A 381 5.41 18.63 -2.68
CA ASP A 381 6.43 19.11 -3.61
C ASP A 381 6.25 20.61 -3.86
N GLN A 382 7.37 21.34 -3.91
CA GLN A 382 7.47 22.76 -4.24
C GLN A 382 8.79 23.04 -4.98
N VAL A 383 8.79 24.05 -5.85
CA VAL A 383 9.99 24.55 -6.54
C VAL A 383 10.23 25.99 -6.09
N TYR A 384 11.47 26.33 -5.75
CA TYR A 384 11.87 27.67 -5.30
C TYR A 384 12.87 28.29 -6.27
N GLU A 385 12.57 29.48 -6.77
CA GLU A 385 13.53 30.33 -7.51
C GLU A 385 14.23 31.22 -6.48
N CYS A 386 15.43 30.83 -6.06
CA CYS A 386 16.19 31.54 -5.03
C CYS A 386 17.04 32.64 -5.67
N LYS A 387 16.96 33.88 -5.17
CA LYS A 387 17.76 35.00 -5.71
C LYS A 387 19.27 34.90 -5.46
N SER A 388 19.71 34.11 -4.49
CA SER A 388 21.13 33.85 -4.23
C SER A 388 21.36 32.44 -3.67
N LYS A 389 22.62 32.01 -3.58
CA LYS A 389 23.00 30.70 -3.04
C LYS A 389 22.72 30.56 -1.54
N GLU A 390 22.81 31.66 -0.79
CA GLU A 390 22.56 31.69 0.66
C GLU A 390 21.09 31.42 0.95
N ILE A 391 20.18 31.97 0.13
CA ILE A 391 18.74 31.68 0.22
C ILE A 391 18.48 30.19 -0.08
N ALA A 392 19.12 29.64 -1.12
CA ALA A 392 19.00 28.22 -1.44
C ALA A 392 19.52 27.31 -0.30
N SER A 393 20.65 27.66 0.34
CA SER A 393 21.18 26.96 1.51
C SER A 393 20.24 27.06 2.71
N GLN A 394 19.70 28.24 3.00
CA GLN A 394 18.72 28.41 4.09
C GLN A 394 17.46 27.56 3.84
N ILE A 395 16.94 27.49 2.61
CA ILE A 395 15.80 26.63 2.29
C ILE A 395 16.18 25.14 2.39
N SER A 396 17.38 24.72 1.97
CA SER A 396 17.82 23.33 2.04
C SER A 396 18.13 22.85 3.48
N GLU A 397 18.57 23.76 4.35
CA GLU A 397 18.56 23.65 5.81
C GLU A 397 17.13 23.67 6.41
N GLY A 398 16.11 23.75 5.57
CA GLY A 398 14.69 23.71 5.91
C GLY A 398 14.12 25.00 6.50
N GLN A 399 14.71 26.16 6.23
CA GLN A 399 14.16 27.47 6.59
C GLN A 399 13.13 27.92 5.53
N MET A 400 12.17 27.03 5.21
CA MET A 400 11.24 27.20 4.09
C MET A 400 10.32 28.43 4.28
N PRO A 401 9.91 29.13 3.21
CA PRO A 401 8.93 30.20 3.30
C PRO A 401 7.56 29.67 3.76
N ASN A 402 6.98 30.30 4.79
CA ASN A 402 5.71 29.86 5.38
C ASN A 402 4.49 30.39 4.59
N ILE A 403 4.31 29.89 3.37
CA ILE A 403 3.24 30.28 2.44
C ILE A 403 2.34 29.07 2.09
N PRO A 404 1.14 29.29 1.51
CA PRO A 404 0.31 28.21 0.96
C PRO A 404 1.02 27.41 -0.16
N ARG A 405 0.53 26.21 -0.48
CA ARG A 405 1.10 25.37 -1.56
C ARG A 405 0.86 26.03 -2.93
N SER A 406 1.93 26.21 -3.70
CA SER A 406 1.89 26.63 -5.11
C SER A 406 2.07 25.44 -6.05
N THR A 407 1.52 25.54 -7.26
CA THR A 407 1.83 24.65 -8.41
C THR A 407 2.86 25.26 -9.36
N SER A 408 3.12 26.55 -9.25
CA SER A 408 4.16 27.27 -10.00
C SER A 408 5.38 27.53 -9.10
N PRO A 409 6.58 27.74 -9.67
CA PRO A 409 7.76 28.11 -8.89
C PRO A 409 7.54 29.33 -7.99
N ILE A 410 8.16 29.29 -6.82
CA ILE A 410 8.04 30.30 -5.77
C ILE A 410 9.32 31.15 -5.78
N SER A 411 9.23 32.41 -6.23
CA SER A 411 10.34 33.35 -6.19
C SER A 411 10.64 33.80 -4.76
N VAL A 412 11.79 33.40 -4.21
CA VAL A 412 12.23 33.73 -2.85
C VAL A 412 13.31 34.80 -2.90
N GLN A 413 12.93 36.02 -2.53
CA GLN A 413 13.80 37.18 -2.51
C GLN A 413 14.47 37.42 -1.14
N SER A 414 13.81 36.95 -0.06
CA SER A 414 14.31 36.95 1.31
C SER A 414 13.49 35.98 2.15
N LEU A 415 14.02 35.57 3.31
CA LEU A 415 13.33 34.71 4.27
C LEU A 415 13.06 35.47 5.58
N PRO A 416 11.93 35.23 6.26
CA PRO A 416 11.46 36.06 7.38
C PRO A 416 12.33 36.00 8.66
N TYR A 417 13.32 35.11 8.71
CA TYR A 417 14.30 35.03 9.80
C TYR A 417 15.65 35.71 9.47
N SER A 418 15.84 36.20 8.25
CA SER A 418 17.05 36.90 7.84
C SER A 418 17.06 38.34 8.36
N GLN A 419 17.49 38.55 9.60
CA GLN A 419 17.80 39.88 10.10
C GLN A 419 19.10 40.40 9.47
N ASN A 420 19.04 41.63 8.96
CA ASN A 420 20.17 42.49 8.58
C ASN A 420 21.03 42.08 7.36
N SER A 421 20.46 42.22 6.16
CA SER A 421 21.22 42.66 4.98
C SER A 421 20.36 43.46 3.99
N SER A 422 20.01 44.70 4.35
CA SER A 422 19.30 45.62 3.45
C SER A 422 20.24 46.26 2.40
N THR A 423 20.98 45.43 1.66
CA THR A 423 21.80 45.86 0.52
C THR A 423 20.92 45.98 -0.72
N LYS A 424 20.52 47.21 -1.04
CA LYS A 424 20.00 47.54 -2.39
C LYS A 424 21.17 47.47 -3.38
N GLY A 425 21.36 46.31 -3.98
CA GLY A 425 22.27 46.10 -5.10
C GLY A 425 21.59 45.21 -6.13
N GLU A 426 21.58 45.64 -7.39
CA GLU A 426 21.16 44.81 -8.52
C GLU A 426 22.36 43.95 -8.97
N SER A 427 22.77 43.01 -8.11
CA SER A 427 23.73 41.98 -8.50
C SER A 427 23.05 40.97 -9.41
N SER A 428 23.61 40.78 -10.61
CA SER A 428 23.15 39.80 -11.60
C SER A 428 23.62 38.38 -11.24
N GLU A 429 23.32 37.92 -10.03
CA GLU A 429 23.57 36.53 -9.66
C GLU A 429 22.57 35.59 -10.36
N PRO A 430 23.02 34.39 -10.79
CA PRO A 430 22.13 33.41 -11.39
C PRO A 430 21.13 32.89 -10.35
N THR A 431 19.84 33.02 -10.65
CA THR A 431 18.77 32.45 -9.83
C THR A 431 18.94 30.94 -9.69
N VAL A 432 18.95 30.45 -8.45
CA VAL A 432 19.12 29.02 -8.14
C VAL A 432 17.74 28.39 -8.04
N GLU A 433 17.37 27.55 -9.01
CA GLU A 433 16.19 26.69 -8.90
C GLU A 433 16.48 25.54 -7.91
N LEU A 434 15.67 25.47 -6.86
CA LEU A 434 15.73 24.42 -5.84
C LEU A 434 14.40 23.67 -5.84
N ASN A 435 14.43 22.43 -6.32
CA ASN A 435 13.32 21.49 -6.21
C ASN A 435 13.27 20.95 -4.78
N SER A 436 12.09 20.74 -4.20
CA SER A 436 11.96 20.24 -2.83
C SER A 436 10.70 19.42 -2.62
N THR A 437 10.84 18.31 -1.86
CA THR A 437 9.72 17.44 -1.48
C THR A 437 9.73 17.24 0.03
N VAL A 438 8.55 17.31 0.63
CA VAL A 438 8.37 17.26 2.08
C VAL A 438 7.46 16.10 2.47
N PHE A 439 7.97 15.23 3.34
CA PHE A 439 7.26 14.11 3.96
C PHE A 439 6.98 14.42 5.44
N PHE A 440 5.89 13.88 6.00
CA PHE A 440 5.53 14.06 7.40
C PHE A 440 5.26 12.74 8.13
N ILE A 441 5.67 12.66 9.40
CA ILE A 441 5.33 11.58 10.33
C ILE A 441 4.60 12.19 11.54
N GLY A 442 3.32 11.87 11.71
CA GLY A 442 2.52 12.23 12.88
C GLY A 442 2.91 11.38 14.09
N LEU A 443 3.15 12.02 15.23
CA LEU A 443 3.61 11.37 16.47
C LEU A 443 2.53 11.41 17.55
N MET A 444 2.11 10.24 18.02
CA MET A 444 1.33 10.11 19.25
C MET A 444 2.26 9.79 20.42
N ILE A 445 2.26 10.66 21.43
CA ILE A 445 3.12 10.54 22.61
C ILE A 445 2.27 10.23 23.84
N ALA A 446 2.73 9.30 24.66
CA ALA A 446 2.06 8.89 25.88
C ALA A 446 1.88 10.08 26.84
N LYS A 447 0.64 10.25 27.34
CA LYS A 447 0.35 11.19 28.42
C LYS A 447 1.31 10.93 29.61
N LYS A 448 1.66 12.00 30.32
CA LYS A 448 2.47 11.87 31.52
C LYS A 448 1.66 11.18 32.63
N PRO A 449 2.23 10.23 33.40
CA PRO A 449 1.57 9.67 34.58
C PRO A 449 1.24 10.77 35.61
N SER A 450 0.08 10.67 36.25
CA SER A 450 -0.31 11.55 37.34
C SER A 450 0.72 11.51 38.49
N GLY A 451 1.06 12.67 39.05
CA GLY A 451 2.01 12.79 40.16
C GLY A 451 3.49 12.99 39.74
N GLN A 452 3.89 12.65 38.52
CA GLN A 452 5.26 12.89 38.07
C GLN A 452 5.50 14.39 37.74
N ILE A 453 6.48 15.04 38.37
CA ILE A 453 6.82 16.47 38.20
C ILE A 453 7.92 16.65 37.12
N GLY A 454 8.11 17.87 36.59
CA GLY A 454 9.15 18.20 35.58
C GLY A 454 8.74 18.03 34.10
N ASN A 455 9.63 18.36 33.17
CA ASN A 455 9.40 18.23 31.72
C ASN A 455 9.81 16.83 31.23
N ARG A 456 8.98 16.18 30.40
CA ARG A 456 9.36 14.91 29.74
C ARG A 456 10.18 15.25 28.50
N LYS A 457 11.48 14.94 28.51
CA LYS A 457 12.33 15.02 27.32
C LYS A 457 12.26 13.69 26.58
N ILE A 458 12.02 13.72 25.28
CA ILE A 458 12.14 12.55 24.39
C ILE A 458 13.13 12.94 23.30
N ASP A 459 14.17 12.13 23.14
CA ASP A 459 15.27 12.42 22.22
C ASP A 459 15.07 11.63 20.93
N LEU A 460 14.87 12.34 19.81
CA LEU A 460 14.68 11.78 18.47
C LEU A 460 15.99 11.81 17.66
N SER A 461 17.08 12.29 18.26
CA SER A 461 18.35 12.54 17.57
C SER A 461 18.94 11.29 16.93
N TRP A 462 19.04 10.17 17.66
CA TRP A 462 19.66 8.95 17.13
C TRP A 462 18.91 8.39 15.91
N PRO A 463 17.57 8.18 15.92
CA PRO A 463 16.85 7.75 14.72
C PRO A 463 16.96 8.71 13.53
N ALA A 464 16.97 10.02 13.80
CA ALA A 464 17.13 11.04 12.76
C ALA A 464 18.54 11.00 12.15
N GLN A 465 19.59 10.95 12.97
CA GLN A 465 20.98 10.87 12.52
C GLN A 465 21.25 9.59 11.74
N GLU A 466 20.79 8.43 12.23
CA GLU A 466 20.89 7.14 11.53
C GLU A 466 20.20 7.16 10.16
N PHE A 467 19.05 7.82 10.06
CA PHE A 467 18.34 7.97 8.78
C PHE A 467 19.08 8.90 7.82
N LEU A 468 19.58 10.03 8.30
CA LEU A 468 20.40 10.96 7.51
C LEU A 468 21.67 10.27 6.98
N ILE A 469 22.35 9.47 7.80
CA ILE A 469 23.51 8.66 7.40
C ILE A 469 23.12 7.62 6.34
N MET A 470 22.02 6.88 6.54
CA MET A 470 21.52 5.88 5.58
C MET A 470 21.22 6.48 4.20
N ILE A 471 20.74 7.72 4.13
CA ILE A 471 20.48 8.42 2.86
C ILE A 471 21.79 8.94 2.23
N LYS A 472 22.69 9.53 3.03
CA LYS A 472 23.98 10.06 2.55
C LYS A 472 25.00 8.99 2.13
N GLN A 473 24.79 7.73 2.53
CA GLN A 473 25.60 6.58 2.11
C GLN A 473 25.18 5.98 0.75
N PHE A 474 24.22 6.57 0.04
CA PHE A 474 23.81 6.10 -1.28
C PHE A 474 24.82 6.50 -2.37
N GLU A 475 25.09 5.59 -3.31
CA GLU A 475 26.14 5.75 -4.33
C GLU A 475 25.96 6.98 -5.23
N SER A 476 24.72 7.37 -5.53
CA SER A 476 24.43 8.59 -6.30
C SER A 476 24.21 9.84 -5.43
N TRP A 477 24.63 9.86 -4.16
CA TRP A 477 24.55 11.04 -3.31
C TRP A 477 25.55 12.12 -3.77
N ASP A 478 25.03 13.25 -4.21
CA ASP A 478 25.81 14.43 -4.62
C ASP A 478 25.73 15.51 -3.52
N PRO A 479 26.79 15.75 -2.72
CA PRO A 479 26.74 16.70 -1.60
C PRO A 479 26.65 18.17 -2.02
N GLU A 480 26.88 18.51 -3.29
CA GLU A 480 26.72 19.88 -3.81
C GLU A 480 25.29 20.14 -4.29
N LYS A 481 24.57 19.09 -4.69
CA LYS A 481 23.23 19.18 -5.31
C LYS A 481 22.10 18.52 -4.51
N MET A 482 22.40 17.72 -3.49
CA MET A 482 21.41 16.98 -2.69
C MET A 482 21.46 17.39 -1.22
N PHE A 483 20.28 17.69 -0.68
CA PHE A 483 20.11 18.13 0.70
C PHE A 483 18.96 17.39 1.36
N ILE A 484 19.16 16.96 2.60
CA ILE A 484 18.13 16.32 3.42
C ILE A 484 18.14 16.90 4.83
N ASN A 485 16.96 17.29 5.32
CA ASN A 485 16.76 17.90 6.62
C ASN A 485 15.61 17.21 7.38
N ILE A 486 15.68 17.21 8.72
CA ILE A 486 14.64 16.66 9.58
C ILE A 486 14.26 17.73 10.62
N LYS A 487 12.99 18.13 10.65
CA LYS A 487 12.48 19.16 11.57
C LYS A 487 11.32 18.65 12.40
N PHE A 488 11.13 19.26 13.56
CA PHE A 488 10.03 18.95 14.47
C PHE A 488 9.06 20.13 14.59
N PHE A 489 7.77 19.84 14.52
CA PHE A 489 6.69 20.82 14.62
C PHE A 489 5.65 20.39 15.66
N LYS A 490 5.14 21.35 16.44
CA LYS A 490 3.79 21.22 17.04
C LYS A 490 2.73 21.49 15.97
N ASN A 491 1.51 21.06 16.21
CA ASN A 491 0.37 21.30 15.31
C ASN A 491 0.10 22.80 15.05
N SER A 492 0.27 23.67 16.05
CA SER A 492 0.23 25.15 15.91
C SER A 492 1.43 25.76 15.16
N GLU A 493 2.46 24.97 14.87
CA GLU A 493 3.68 25.41 14.19
C GLU A 493 3.76 24.86 12.76
N LEU A 494 2.82 23.99 12.35
CA LEU A 494 2.77 23.43 11.00
C LEU A 494 2.71 24.53 9.93
N PRO A 495 3.55 24.45 8.88
CA PRO A 495 3.56 25.40 7.78
C PRO A 495 2.22 25.50 7.02
N LEU A 496 1.91 26.66 6.46
CA LEU A 496 0.64 26.90 5.77
C LEU A 496 0.41 25.97 4.56
N TYR A 497 1.49 25.54 3.89
CA TYR A 497 1.40 24.64 2.73
C TYR A 497 0.84 23.25 3.00
N VAL A 498 0.73 22.79 4.27
CA VAL A 498 0.11 21.50 4.60
C VAL A 498 -1.43 21.57 4.62
N PHE A 499 -2.00 22.77 4.61
CA PHE A 499 -3.44 23.00 4.68
C PHE A 499 -3.98 23.44 3.31
N LYS A 500 -5.01 22.75 2.82
CA LYS A 500 -5.61 23.00 1.48
C LYS A 500 -6.25 24.40 1.34
N ASP A 501 -6.64 25.01 2.46
CA ASP A 501 -7.15 26.38 2.55
C ASP A 501 -6.04 27.41 2.87
N GLY A 502 -4.80 26.97 3.07
CA GLY A 502 -3.69 27.81 3.52
C GLY A 502 -3.80 28.30 4.98
N ILE A 503 -4.72 27.75 5.78
CA ILE A 503 -5.05 28.28 7.12
C ILE A 503 -4.71 27.24 8.20
N ASN A 504 -3.65 27.50 8.99
CA ASN A 504 -3.41 26.72 10.20
C ASN A 504 -4.46 27.09 11.29
N ARG A 505 -5.54 26.31 11.32
CA ARG A 505 -6.71 26.53 12.18
C ARG A 505 -6.40 26.50 13.69
N TYR A 506 -5.28 25.91 14.11
CA TYR A 506 -4.88 25.90 15.53
C TYR A 506 -4.54 27.30 16.07
N ASN A 507 -4.08 28.22 15.21
CA ASN A 507 -3.67 29.56 15.62
C ASN A 507 -4.85 30.44 16.09
N PHE A 508 -6.07 30.09 15.68
CA PHE A 508 -7.31 30.76 16.07
C PHE A 508 -7.86 30.25 17.41
N VAL A 509 -7.44 29.05 17.85
CA VAL A 509 -7.84 28.45 19.14
C VAL A 509 -6.95 28.94 20.29
N SER A 510 -5.79 29.53 19.99
CA SER A 510 -4.77 29.96 20.97
C SER A 510 -4.87 31.40 21.46
N ALA A 511 -5.93 32.15 21.09
CA ALA A 511 -6.11 33.55 21.49
C ALA A 511 -7.11 33.71 22.66
N PRO A 512 -6.68 33.63 23.94
CA PRO A 512 -7.52 34.08 25.03
C PRO A 512 -7.70 35.60 24.93
N SER A 513 -8.95 36.07 24.99
CA SER A 513 -9.27 37.50 24.97
C SER A 513 -8.61 38.23 26.13
N LYS A 514 -7.53 38.98 25.85
CA LYS A 514 -6.88 39.87 26.81
C LYS A 514 -7.78 41.08 27.09
N ALA A 515 -8.79 40.90 27.93
CA ALA A 515 -9.50 42.01 28.55
C ALA A 515 -8.49 42.84 29.34
N SER A 516 -8.29 44.09 28.92
CA SER A 516 -7.22 44.95 29.40
C SER A 516 -7.52 45.49 30.80
N LYS A 517 -6.99 44.83 31.84
CA LYS A 517 -6.80 45.49 33.15
C LYS A 517 -5.68 46.53 33.05
N GLN A 518 -6.01 47.73 32.58
CA GLN A 518 -5.19 48.91 32.84
C GLN A 518 -5.32 49.27 34.33
N SER A 519 -4.23 49.10 35.07
CA SER A 519 -4.08 49.64 36.41
C SER A 519 -3.64 51.11 36.31
N LEU A 520 -4.57 52.04 36.44
CA LEU A 520 -4.24 53.44 36.72
C LEU A 520 -4.00 53.59 38.22
N ALA A 521 -2.79 53.98 38.59
CA ALA A 521 -2.46 54.42 39.94
C ALA A 521 -2.42 55.96 39.95
N LEU A 522 -3.22 56.57 40.81
CA LEU A 522 -3.15 57.98 41.18
C LEU A 522 -3.55 58.11 42.66
N ASP A 523 -3.10 59.19 43.28
CA ASP A 523 -2.83 59.25 44.72
C ASP A 523 -3.76 60.23 45.47
N LYS A 524 -3.79 60.09 46.81
CA LYS A 524 -4.25 61.03 47.86
C LYS A 524 -5.73 61.09 48.27
N SER A 525 -5.88 60.73 49.55
CA SER A 525 -6.48 61.53 50.65
C SER A 525 -8.01 61.69 50.83
N GLU A 526 -8.42 61.25 52.03
CA GLU A 526 -9.43 61.82 52.94
C GLU A 526 -10.94 61.58 52.79
N LYS A 527 -11.53 61.33 53.98
CA LYS A 527 -12.90 61.65 54.47
C LYS A 527 -14.11 60.78 54.04
N GLU A 528 -14.59 60.05 55.03
CA GLU A 528 -16.01 59.75 55.31
C GLU A 528 -16.88 61.05 55.39
N PRO A 529 -18.24 61.00 55.47
CA PRO A 529 -19.11 59.86 55.80
C PRO A 529 -20.41 59.70 54.99
N THR A 530 -21.20 58.68 55.36
CA THR A 530 -22.68 58.60 55.30
C THR A 530 -23.44 59.13 54.07
N SER A 531 -24.20 58.25 53.40
CA SER A 531 -25.67 58.23 53.60
C SER A 531 -26.38 57.13 52.78
N SER A 532 -27.56 56.77 53.28
CA SER A 532 -28.66 56.11 52.56
C SER A 532 -29.92 57.00 52.79
N PRO A 533 -31.13 56.75 52.22
CA PRO A 533 -31.59 55.52 51.58
C PRO A 533 -32.49 55.79 50.34
N LEU A 534 -33.44 54.87 50.11
CA LEU A 534 -34.65 54.91 49.29
C LEU A 534 -34.57 54.19 47.92
N VAL A 535 -35.57 53.46 47.43
CA VAL A 535 -36.66 52.57 47.95
C VAL A 535 -37.72 52.44 46.84
N LYS A 536 -38.48 51.33 46.82
CA LYS A 536 -39.60 50.98 45.91
C LYS A 536 -39.15 50.40 44.54
N LYS A 537 -39.76 49.32 44.03
CA LYS A 537 -40.72 48.39 44.68
C LYS A 537 -40.89 47.08 43.87
N SER A 538 -41.12 45.97 44.58
CA SER A 538 -42.05 44.85 44.26
C SER A 538 -42.01 44.13 42.89
N LYS A 539 -42.21 42.80 42.81
CA LYS A 539 -42.41 41.77 43.85
C LYS A 539 -42.16 40.37 43.26
N LEU A 540 -41.81 39.44 44.16
CA LEU A 540 -42.05 37.97 44.22
C LEU A 540 -42.25 37.19 42.89
N LEU A 541 -41.51 36.11 42.55
CA LEU A 541 -40.93 34.96 43.31
C LEU A 541 -41.86 33.74 43.51
N ASN A 542 -41.19 32.58 43.48
CA ASN A 542 -41.49 31.28 44.09
C ASN A 542 -42.48 30.30 43.39
N ILE A 543 -42.37 28.97 43.57
CA ILE A 543 -41.22 28.01 43.66
C ILE A 543 -41.76 26.55 43.75
N SER A 544 -40.86 25.55 43.61
CA SER A 544 -40.90 24.15 44.12
C SER A 544 -41.47 22.96 43.30
N ASN A 545 -40.52 22.11 42.86
CA ASN A 545 -40.29 20.69 43.24
C ASN A 545 -41.39 19.59 43.10
N ASN A 546 -41.12 18.60 42.23
CA ASN A 546 -40.79 17.15 42.52
C ASN A 546 -41.42 16.39 43.72
N PRO A 547 -41.53 15.03 43.70
CA PRO A 547 -41.24 14.02 42.63
C PRO A 547 -42.25 12.80 42.56
N GLU A 548 -41.80 11.68 41.94
CA GLU A 548 -42.15 10.24 42.20
C GLU A 548 -43.29 9.44 41.47
N SER A 549 -42.90 8.71 40.41
CA SER A 549 -42.81 7.21 40.37
C SER A 549 -43.96 6.26 39.89
N VAL A 550 -43.52 5.11 39.33
CA VAL A 550 -44.12 3.74 39.27
C VAL A 550 -45.17 3.32 38.19
N SER A 551 -44.94 2.10 37.66
CA SER A 551 -45.85 1.10 37.01
C SER A 551 -45.98 0.97 35.47
N SER A 552 -46.34 -0.25 35.06
CA SER A 552 -46.62 -0.82 33.71
C SER A 552 -47.83 -1.79 33.88
N PRO A 553 -48.53 -2.36 32.85
CA PRO A 553 -47.93 -3.24 31.82
C PRO A 553 -48.63 -3.37 30.43
N VAL A 554 -47.99 -4.16 29.56
CA VAL A 554 -48.46 -5.05 28.47
C VAL A 554 -49.97 -5.09 28.08
N SER A 555 -50.24 -4.99 26.77
CA SER A 555 -51.18 -5.88 26.04
C SER A 555 -50.89 -5.87 24.51
N SER A 556 -51.40 -6.86 23.78
CA SER A 556 -51.02 -7.18 22.38
C SER A 556 -52.24 -7.46 21.50
N ILE A 557 -52.26 -6.96 20.26
CA ILE A 557 -53.22 -7.36 19.20
C ILE A 557 -52.50 -7.43 17.84
N GLU A 558 -52.69 -8.55 17.13
CA GLU A 558 -52.44 -8.74 15.69
C GLU A 558 -53.75 -8.52 14.90
N PRO A 559 -53.69 -8.17 13.60
CA PRO A 559 -54.09 -9.21 12.63
C PRO A 559 -53.26 -9.27 11.34
N THR A 560 -53.41 -10.39 10.64
CA THR A 560 -52.78 -10.79 9.37
C THR A 560 -53.62 -10.37 8.13
N ILE A 561 -53.37 -10.99 6.96
CA ILE A 561 -54.12 -10.90 5.66
C ILE A 561 -53.67 -9.73 4.74
N ASP A 562 -53.48 -9.88 3.43
CA ASP A 562 -52.97 -11.00 2.58
C ASP A 562 -52.53 -10.41 1.20
N LEU A 563 -52.04 -11.23 0.26
CA LEU A 563 -51.42 -10.80 -1.01
C LEU A 563 -52.31 -10.85 -2.25
N GLN A 564 -52.25 -9.75 -3.04
CA GLN A 564 -52.38 -9.72 -4.52
C GLN A 564 -53.73 -10.08 -5.18
N PRO A 565 -53.89 -9.86 -6.51
CA PRO A 565 -53.41 -8.74 -7.33
C PRO A 565 -54.52 -8.09 -8.20
N SER A 566 -54.25 -6.95 -8.82
CA SER A 566 -55.06 -6.45 -9.95
C SER A 566 -54.20 -5.77 -11.03
N ILE A 567 -54.45 -6.15 -12.29
CA ILE A 567 -53.86 -5.55 -13.49
C ILE A 567 -54.89 -4.58 -14.07
N GLN A 568 -54.44 -3.42 -14.56
CA GLN A 568 -55.14 -2.73 -15.65
C GLN A 568 -54.20 -1.84 -16.47
N GLU A 569 -54.38 -1.87 -17.79
CA GLU A 569 -53.67 -1.04 -18.76
C GLU A 569 -54.36 0.32 -18.91
N PHE A 570 -53.64 1.34 -19.38
CA PHE A 570 -54.22 2.40 -20.20
C PHE A 570 -53.20 2.91 -21.21
N THR A 571 -53.68 3.35 -22.38
CA THR A 571 -52.90 3.63 -23.60
C THR A 571 -52.97 5.10 -24.01
N SER A 572 -52.34 5.44 -25.15
CA SER A 572 -52.34 6.75 -25.85
C SER A 572 -51.28 7.77 -25.36
N GLN A 573 -50.67 8.59 -26.23
CA GLN A 573 -50.82 8.73 -27.69
C GLN A 573 -49.53 9.24 -28.38
N ASN A 574 -49.50 9.19 -29.71
CA ASN A 574 -48.35 9.55 -30.55
C ASN A 574 -48.12 11.06 -30.68
N ASN A 575 -46.90 11.44 -31.09
CA ASN A 575 -46.72 12.42 -32.16
C ASN A 575 -45.46 12.09 -32.97
N ASN A 576 -45.60 11.94 -34.28
CA ASN A 576 -44.51 11.73 -35.23
C ASN A 576 -44.00 13.08 -35.78
N LEU A 577 -42.75 13.09 -36.25
CA LEU A 577 -42.37 13.90 -37.41
C LEU A 577 -41.18 13.25 -38.13
N ASP A 578 -41.33 13.07 -39.44
CA ASP A 578 -40.40 12.34 -40.30
C ASP A 578 -39.07 13.12 -40.54
N SER A 579 -37.98 12.47 -40.93
CA SER A 579 -37.73 12.26 -42.37
C SER A 579 -36.71 11.16 -42.66
N SER A 580 -36.97 10.42 -43.74
CA SER A 580 -36.23 9.24 -44.21
C SER A 580 -35.17 9.55 -45.26
N VAL A 581 -34.07 8.79 -45.29
CA VAL A 581 -33.35 8.44 -46.53
C VAL A 581 -32.95 6.96 -46.48
N ASN A 582 -33.42 6.16 -47.44
CA ASN A 582 -32.91 4.81 -47.71
C ASN A 582 -31.66 4.90 -48.60
N PHE A 583 -30.74 3.93 -48.54
CA PHE A 583 -30.28 3.24 -49.76
C PHE A 583 -29.54 1.91 -49.48
N THR A 584 -29.91 0.91 -50.28
CA THR A 584 -29.29 -0.39 -50.60
C THR A 584 -27.95 -0.79 -49.96
N SER A 585 -27.93 -2.01 -49.40
CA SER A 585 -26.74 -2.88 -49.38
C SER A 585 -26.29 -3.25 -50.80
N ASN A 586 -24.98 -3.43 -51.00
CA ASN A 586 -24.43 -3.88 -52.28
C ASN A 586 -23.27 -4.87 -52.05
N ASN A 587 -23.38 -6.08 -52.61
CA ASN A 587 -22.28 -7.05 -52.62
C ASN A 587 -21.44 -6.85 -53.89
N ILE A 588 -20.11 -6.80 -53.73
CA ILE A 588 -19.17 -7.11 -54.82
C ILE A 588 -18.11 -8.05 -54.24
N GLY A 589 -17.86 -9.16 -54.93
CA GLY A 589 -16.82 -10.13 -54.59
C GLY A 589 -16.23 -10.78 -55.83
N VAL A 590 -14.93 -11.02 -55.81
CA VAL A 590 -14.14 -11.79 -56.78
C VAL A 590 -13.09 -12.51 -55.91
N ASN A 591 -13.16 -13.83 -55.70
CA ASN A 591 -12.66 -14.91 -56.57
C ASN A 591 -11.15 -14.76 -56.91
N SER A 592 -10.31 -15.79 -56.91
CA SER A 592 -10.44 -17.21 -56.53
C SER A 592 -9.00 -17.76 -56.29
N LEU A 593 -8.75 -18.92 -55.68
CA LEU A 593 -8.81 -20.23 -56.35
C LEU A 593 -8.76 -21.41 -55.35
N ASN A 594 -9.74 -22.30 -55.50
CA ASN A 594 -9.71 -23.76 -55.38
C ASN A 594 -8.45 -24.45 -54.81
N ASN A 595 -8.68 -25.36 -53.85
CA ASN A 595 -8.79 -26.76 -54.27
C ASN A 595 -9.79 -27.54 -53.41
N SER A 596 -10.49 -28.49 -54.02
CA SER A 596 -11.56 -29.28 -53.39
C SER A 596 -11.34 -30.77 -53.63
N ILE A 597 -11.81 -31.61 -52.70
CA ILE A 597 -12.27 -32.97 -53.00
C ILE A 597 -13.24 -33.46 -51.91
N SER A 598 -14.20 -34.24 -52.37
CA SER A 598 -15.31 -34.95 -51.69
C SER A 598 -14.84 -36.18 -50.90
N HIS A 599 -15.65 -36.98 -50.19
CA HIS A 599 -17.06 -36.99 -49.72
C HIS A 599 -17.12 -38.06 -48.59
N GLN A 600 -18.09 -38.00 -47.68
CA GLN A 600 -19.07 -39.07 -47.36
C GLN A 600 -19.79 -38.82 -46.02
N ASP A 601 -20.84 -39.58 -45.74
CA ASP A 601 -22.05 -39.07 -45.09
C ASP A 601 -22.70 -40.05 -44.09
N THR A 602 -23.28 -39.50 -43.01
CA THR A 602 -24.33 -40.11 -42.15
C THR A 602 -23.88 -41.28 -41.21
N PRO A 603 -24.72 -41.83 -40.30
CA PRO A 603 -24.57 -41.56 -38.85
C PRO A 603 -24.73 -42.83 -37.96
N ILE A 604 -24.91 -42.70 -36.62
CA ILE A 604 -25.93 -43.42 -35.81
C ILE A 604 -25.87 -43.09 -34.29
N ALA A 605 -27.06 -43.06 -33.67
CA ALA A 605 -27.43 -43.19 -32.25
C ALA A 605 -26.84 -42.26 -31.15
N ALA A 606 -27.72 -41.95 -30.20
CA ALA A 606 -27.42 -41.44 -28.86
C ALA A 606 -28.02 -42.39 -27.80
N SER A 607 -27.58 -42.29 -26.55
CA SER A 607 -28.29 -42.83 -25.39
C SER A 607 -27.88 -42.11 -24.10
N ASP A 608 -28.85 -41.74 -23.28
CA ASP A 608 -28.67 -41.00 -22.03
C ASP A 608 -28.04 -41.83 -20.89
N ILE A 609 -27.56 -41.14 -19.84
CA ILE A 609 -28.15 -41.19 -18.48
C ILE A 609 -27.34 -40.28 -17.53
N SER A 610 -28.04 -39.63 -16.59
CA SER A 610 -27.52 -38.66 -15.62
C SER A 610 -27.28 -39.31 -14.22
N PRO A 611 -26.72 -38.61 -13.20
CA PRO A 611 -25.95 -39.25 -12.13
C PRO A 611 -26.72 -39.47 -10.82
N LEU A 612 -26.08 -40.13 -9.83
CA LEU A 612 -26.54 -40.12 -8.44
C LEU A 612 -25.41 -40.03 -7.41
N LEU A 613 -25.75 -39.42 -6.26
CA LEU A 613 -24.91 -39.30 -5.06
C LEU A 613 -24.98 -40.58 -4.21
N ILE A 614 -23.91 -40.92 -3.49
CA ILE A 614 -24.02 -41.37 -2.09
C ILE A 614 -22.92 -40.63 -1.28
N ALA A 615 -23.24 -40.26 -0.04
CA ALA A 615 -22.30 -39.67 0.91
C ALA A 615 -22.13 -40.56 2.16
N SER A 616 -21.01 -40.38 2.85
CA SER A 616 -20.74 -40.70 4.26
C SER A 616 -21.17 -42.06 4.85
N GLN A 617 -20.24 -42.73 5.54
CA GLN A 617 -20.23 -42.71 7.01
C GLN A 617 -18.92 -43.26 7.63
N THR A 618 -18.84 -43.15 8.95
CA THR A 618 -17.69 -43.44 9.81
C THR A 618 -17.57 -44.92 10.20
N ASN A 619 -16.35 -45.37 10.52
CA ASN A 619 -16.08 -45.86 11.88
C ASN A 619 -14.59 -46.01 12.22
N THR A 620 -14.30 -45.94 13.52
CA THR A 620 -12.99 -46.18 14.15
C THR A 620 -12.87 -47.61 14.67
N ILE A 621 -11.64 -48.16 14.72
CA ILE A 621 -11.11 -48.98 15.83
C ILE A 621 -9.58 -49.14 15.67
N SER A 622 -8.88 -49.60 16.70
CA SER A 622 -7.45 -49.36 16.94
C SER A 622 -6.56 -50.63 16.98
N ASN A 623 -5.25 -50.38 17.11
CA ASN A 623 -4.15 -51.27 17.57
C ASN A 623 -3.49 -52.21 16.53
N GLY A 624 -2.17 -52.39 16.66
CA GLY A 624 -1.41 -53.48 16.02
C GLY A 624 -0.05 -53.11 15.39
N ILE A 625 1.01 -52.99 16.20
CA ILE A 625 2.42 -53.04 15.74
C ILE A 625 3.12 -54.14 16.55
N PRO A 626 3.68 -55.18 15.89
CA PRO A 626 5.14 -55.23 15.75
C PRO A 626 5.62 -55.73 14.38
N GLY A 627 6.78 -55.24 13.93
CA GLY A 627 7.43 -55.66 12.68
C GLY A 627 8.69 -56.51 12.91
N ILE A 628 9.09 -57.29 11.89
CA ILE A 628 10.32 -58.11 11.88
C ILE A 628 11.13 -57.84 10.59
N LYS A 629 12.46 -57.88 10.69
CA LYS A 629 13.43 -57.71 9.59
C LYS A 629 13.71 -59.04 8.88
N ILE A 630 14.19 -59.00 7.63
CA ILE A 630 15.13 -60.00 7.09
C ILE A 630 16.10 -59.36 6.07
N LYS A 631 17.12 -60.10 5.63
CA LYS A 631 18.43 -59.61 5.16
C LYS A 631 18.55 -59.38 3.64
N ALA A 632 19.67 -58.76 3.25
CA ALA A 632 20.15 -58.62 1.87
C ALA A 632 21.32 -59.57 1.54
N GLN A 633 21.51 -59.82 0.24
CA GLN A 633 22.73 -60.22 -0.48
C GLN A 633 22.60 -59.57 -1.88
N SER A 634 23.53 -58.84 -2.51
CA SER A 634 25.00 -58.91 -2.67
C SER A 634 25.43 -59.74 -3.89
N GLU A 635 25.94 -59.08 -4.94
CA GLU A 635 27.10 -59.57 -5.72
C GLU A 635 27.73 -58.48 -6.61
N LYS A 636 28.99 -58.70 -7.00
CA LYS A 636 29.87 -57.80 -7.78
C LYS A 636 31.07 -58.62 -8.28
N PRO A 637 31.58 -58.40 -9.50
CA PRO A 637 33.03 -58.14 -9.68
C PRO A 637 33.33 -57.08 -10.79
N GLU A 638 34.25 -56.10 -10.64
CA GLU A 638 35.71 -56.11 -10.96
C GLU A 638 36.04 -55.82 -12.46
N LEU A 639 37.18 -55.24 -12.90
CA LEU A 639 38.36 -54.63 -12.23
C LEU A 639 39.12 -53.64 -13.19
N ASN A 640 40.18 -53.00 -12.68
CA ASN A 640 41.26 -52.24 -13.37
C ASN A 640 40.91 -50.85 -13.99
N GLY A 641 41.80 -49.84 -13.94
CA GLY A 641 43.11 -49.77 -13.25
C GLY A 641 43.90 -48.45 -13.46
N SER A 642 45.10 -48.38 -12.88
CA SER A 642 46.17 -47.36 -12.99
C SER A 642 45.96 -45.92 -12.45
N GLN A 643 46.78 -45.59 -11.44
CA GLN A 643 47.26 -44.25 -11.02
C GLN A 643 48.67 -44.01 -11.68
N PRO A 644 49.62 -43.10 -11.31
CA PRO A 644 49.86 -42.43 -10.01
C PRO A 644 50.30 -40.92 -10.01
N ASP A 645 50.37 -40.34 -8.80
CA ASP A 645 51.35 -39.36 -8.23
C ASP A 645 51.70 -38.03 -8.97
N THR A 646 52.02 -36.91 -8.29
CA THR A 646 52.93 -36.76 -7.14
C THR A 646 52.56 -35.71 -6.06
N SER A 647 53.29 -35.86 -4.94
CA SER A 647 53.42 -35.08 -3.70
C SER A 647 53.68 -33.55 -3.88
N LEU A 648 53.43 -32.69 -2.88
CA LEU A 648 54.27 -32.52 -1.67
C LEU A 648 53.56 -31.94 -0.43
N SER A 649 54.26 -31.96 0.71
CA SER A 649 53.74 -31.80 2.08
C SER A 649 54.52 -30.77 2.92
N VAL A 650 53.96 -30.40 4.10
CA VAL A 650 54.63 -30.10 5.40
C VAL A 650 53.51 -29.69 6.41
N ILE A 651 53.28 -30.30 7.59
CA ILE A 651 54.09 -30.56 8.82
C ILE A 651 54.22 -29.28 9.69
N VAL A 652 54.06 -29.24 11.04
CA VAL A 652 53.50 -30.08 12.14
C VAL A 652 53.49 -29.18 13.43
N ASN A 653 52.90 -29.39 14.62
CA ASN A 653 52.21 -30.46 15.36
C ASN A 653 50.94 -29.85 16.06
N SER A 654 50.54 -29.86 17.36
CA SER A 654 50.77 -30.58 18.65
C SER A 654 49.68 -30.09 19.65
N VAL A 655 49.21 -30.77 20.72
CA VAL A 655 49.24 -32.19 21.16
C VAL A 655 47.99 -32.45 22.06
N SER A 656 47.76 -33.70 22.49
CA SER A 656 46.62 -34.19 23.31
C SER A 656 46.66 -33.71 24.81
N ASN A 657 45.69 -33.96 25.70
CA ASN A 657 45.14 -35.26 26.12
C ASN A 657 43.80 -35.23 26.93
N ASN A 658 42.97 -36.25 26.66
CA ASN A 658 42.05 -37.02 27.51
C ASN A 658 41.67 -36.57 28.94
N THR A 659 40.38 -36.71 29.28
CA THR A 659 39.93 -37.72 30.28
C THR A 659 38.44 -38.04 30.13
N SER A 660 38.00 -39.20 30.64
CA SER A 660 36.62 -39.73 30.51
C SER A 660 36.01 -40.01 31.89
N ASN A 661 34.69 -39.86 32.06
CA ASN A 661 33.81 -41.01 32.39
C ASN A 661 32.31 -40.68 32.61
N THR A 662 31.54 -41.73 32.40
CA THR A 662 30.10 -41.99 32.64
C THR A 662 29.50 -41.49 33.96
N LEU A 663 28.18 -41.20 33.94
CA LEU A 663 27.22 -41.84 34.86
C LEU A 663 25.77 -41.80 34.32
N LEU A 664 24.86 -42.52 34.97
CA LEU A 664 23.49 -42.83 34.51
C LEU A 664 22.38 -42.20 35.39
N THR A 665 21.14 -42.34 34.89
CA THR A 665 19.87 -42.57 35.65
C THR A 665 19.18 -41.45 36.44
N SER A 666 18.01 -41.07 35.89
CA SER A 666 16.67 -41.30 36.49
C SER A 666 15.95 -40.21 37.32
N ILE A 667 14.62 -40.37 37.38
CA ILE A 667 13.63 -39.75 38.28
C ILE A 667 13.38 -38.24 38.07
N GLN A 668 12.20 -37.65 38.36
CA GLN A 668 10.78 -37.98 38.14
C GLN A 668 9.99 -36.70 38.52
N SER A 669 8.79 -36.51 37.95
CA SER A 669 7.73 -35.55 38.34
C SER A 669 7.94 -34.60 39.55
N TYR A 670 7.73 -33.30 39.31
CA TYR A 670 7.07 -32.42 40.31
C TYR A 670 6.02 -31.54 39.64
N GLU A 671 4.85 -31.48 40.26
CA GLU A 671 3.69 -30.66 39.89
C GLU A 671 3.12 -30.05 41.19
N LEU A 672 2.32 -28.98 41.06
CA LEU A 672 1.66 -28.17 42.10
C LEU A 672 2.42 -26.95 42.66
N ALA A 673 1.60 -25.96 43.03
CA ALA A 673 1.92 -24.60 43.52
C ALA A 673 2.63 -23.66 42.50
N SER A 674 2.30 -22.37 42.39
CA SER A 674 1.37 -21.56 43.19
C SER A 674 0.44 -20.68 42.34
N GLN A 675 -0.67 -20.24 42.94
CA GLN A 675 -1.63 -19.32 42.33
C GLN A 675 -1.13 -17.87 42.43
N ASN A 676 -1.18 -17.09 41.33
CA ASN A 676 -1.62 -15.68 41.31
C ASN A 676 -1.38 -15.02 39.94
N LYS A 677 -2.46 -14.75 39.18
CA LYS A 677 -2.50 -13.74 38.11
C LYS A 677 -3.86 -13.04 38.12
N PRO A 678 -3.96 -11.77 38.53
CA PRO A 678 -5.24 -11.05 38.52
C PRO A 678 -5.68 -10.72 37.09
N SER A 679 -6.96 -10.94 36.80
CA SER A 679 -7.59 -10.54 35.54
C SER A 679 -7.84 -9.03 35.54
N PHE A 680 -7.37 -8.33 34.49
CA PHE A 680 -7.63 -6.89 34.31
C PHE A 680 -8.27 -6.57 32.96
N MET A 681 -9.46 -7.14 32.73
CA MET A 681 -10.46 -6.48 31.88
C MET A 681 -11.42 -5.69 32.78
N SER A 682 -11.21 -4.38 32.90
CA SER A 682 -12.13 -3.47 33.59
C SER A 682 -12.59 -2.35 32.65
N LYS A 683 -13.91 -2.15 32.55
CA LYS A 683 -14.55 -1.21 31.61
C LYS A 683 -14.18 0.25 31.95
N ALA A 684 -13.47 0.93 31.05
CA ALA A 684 -13.23 2.36 31.18
C ALA A 684 -14.48 3.17 30.76
N ARG A 685 -15.29 3.61 31.73
CA ARG A 685 -16.28 4.68 31.50
C ARG A 685 -15.56 5.97 31.09
N ILE A 686 -16.22 6.79 30.26
CA ILE A 686 -15.78 8.16 29.96
C ILE A 686 -16.37 9.10 31.02
N PRO A 687 -15.56 9.81 31.82
CA PRO A 687 -16.01 10.95 32.64
C PRO A 687 -15.99 12.23 31.80
N GLY A 688 -16.87 13.19 32.12
CA GLY A 688 -16.84 14.53 31.53
C GLY A 688 -15.57 15.31 31.89
N PHE A 689 -15.21 16.26 31.03
CA PHE A 689 -14.16 17.30 31.14
C PHE A 689 -13.06 17.11 32.21
N PRO A 690 -11.80 16.84 31.83
CA PRO A 690 -10.70 16.68 32.78
C PRO A 690 -10.27 18.01 33.41
N PRO A 691 -9.76 18.01 34.65
CA PRO A 691 -9.13 19.19 35.26
C PRO A 691 -7.88 19.62 34.48
N ARG A 692 -7.52 20.91 34.59
CA ARG A 692 -6.35 21.46 33.89
C ARG A 692 -5.05 20.76 34.37
N PRO A 693 -4.17 20.33 33.45
CA PRO A 693 -2.89 19.72 33.82
C PRO A 693 -1.93 20.75 34.43
N PRO A 694 -1.02 20.34 35.33
CA PRO A 694 0.02 21.22 35.88
C PRO A 694 1.04 21.63 34.80
N PRO A 695 1.78 22.74 34.98
CA PRO A 695 2.76 23.23 34.01
C PRO A 695 3.98 22.30 33.90
N GLY A 696 3.95 21.42 32.89
CA GLY A 696 5.07 20.56 32.51
C GLY A 696 4.96 20.16 31.03
N GLY A 697 5.90 20.64 30.21
CA GLY A 697 5.91 20.42 28.77
C GLY A 697 6.57 19.11 28.36
N ILE A 698 6.24 18.65 27.15
CA ILE A 698 7.06 17.69 26.42
C ILE A 698 8.11 18.50 25.65
N LYS A 699 9.40 18.20 25.86
CA LYS A 699 10.49 18.75 25.05
C LYS A 699 11.03 17.66 24.14
N LEU A 700 10.67 17.68 22.87
CA LEU A 700 11.35 16.85 21.87
C LEU A 700 12.70 17.48 21.53
N ARG A 701 13.72 16.64 21.35
CA ARG A 701 15.03 17.05 20.85
C ARG A 701 15.34 16.31 19.57
N LEU A 702 15.77 17.07 18.56
CA LEU A 702 16.64 16.59 17.50
C LEU A 702 18.05 17.14 17.80
N ALA A 703 19.09 16.52 17.27
CA ALA A 703 20.41 17.12 17.28
C ALA A 703 20.34 18.45 16.50
N GLY A 704 21.03 19.48 16.98
CA GLY A 704 21.34 20.60 16.10
C GLY A 704 22.24 20.10 14.97
N SER A 705 22.16 20.74 13.81
CA SER A 705 23.15 20.56 12.75
C SER A 705 24.53 20.95 13.28
N GLN A 706 25.33 19.94 13.66
CA GLN A 706 26.76 20.14 13.83
C GLN A 706 27.37 20.15 12.44
N ASN A 707 27.99 21.27 12.07
CA ASN A 707 28.75 21.38 10.84
C ASN A 707 29.97 20.47 10.93
N GLN A 708 30.01 19.47 10.06
CA GLN A 708 31.17 18.67 9.65
C GLN A 708 31.00 18.36 8.17
#